data_AF-A0A564YFI5-F1
#
_entry.id   AF-A0A564YFI5-F1
#
_cell.length_a   1.000
_cell.length_b   1.000
_cell.length_c   1.000
_cell.angle_alpha   90.00
_cell.angle_beta   90.00
_cell.angle_gamma   90.00
#
_symmetry.space_group_name_H-M   'P 1'
#
loop_
_entity.id
_entity.type
_entity.pdbx_description
1 polymer ?
#
loop_
_entity_poly.entity_id
_entity_poly.type
_entity_poly.pdbx_seq_one_letter_code
_entity_poly.pdbx_strand_id
1 'polypeptide(L)'
;MLISQALSCTCTHHSPYFHTQVASTTDDMPSKVLPSAISYSIHLLLPTILVLLRLSSSSIYAFHASTPDGQKTNVVFVIDEESPVGSRIGSLAEKLGLDITSRGEVNFVPLTDLRLVNFNRTSGLITVKQRIDREGLCKEIGACCPGQSILPTSPPSTFHDPLSPDVQYSGCAIKMLVMDQRQRNSNTPLQNQEHPLIQVVIYVNDLNDNPPFWSPDKLELEIPEHTVIGRKFQLPEATDPDHGPEYTVQNYRLIPSEPLDHDPSIRGIASDAFELTSELIERTPGSPYKFSLGLKVKADLDREKQSAYYFLLIATDGGSPQLTGTLSVIVRITDINDQTPYFRQNNPSVEISENITPGTQIFTAVALDDDPSDANRLEYRIGSTASAEVQRLFTIDSRTGAVSVSGEVDYESAPILPSRDAKDSMYNSNSEYGYIIPIEVTDQAHIAETKLRVHVLNANDNHPVISIQSPLQNSASKGEFYIREDAPVGTLVATITISDADERGGVDPSYPNRQPDCKANNNAYFTVEKLHPTIRNLFKLVTSKLLDHETKSTHGITITCYDSGQPVLDTKKHITVRLEDVNDSPPVFEKSIYYARISEGLPVHTPIIKVHASDTDTGEMGDVHYRFVEEVHQMDYDPMVILDEKTGQIRSGKVFDREVMKSFNFTIEAVDCGGGNKSLCGGRINTATAEVIVQIEDINDCAPEFDQQSYEFIIQECHISKILVS
;
A
#
# COMPACT_ATOMS: atom_id res chain seq x y z
N MET A 1 -33.33 -50.11 35.23
CA MET A 1 -34.75 -50.33 34.91
C MET A 1 -34.88 -50.21 33.40
N LEU A 2 -35.34 -51.30 32.74
CA LEU A 2 -35.90 -51.48 31.37
C LEU A 2 -35.52 -50.45 30.27
N ILE A 3 -34.82 -50.84 29.17
CA ILE A 3 -35.34 -51.41 27.89
C ILE A 3 -36.21 -50.37 27.13
N SER A 4 -36.01 -49.96 25.85
CA SER A 4 -35.39 -50.56 24.65
C SER A 4 -35.06 -49.51 23.57
N GLN A 5 -34.02 -49.77 22.76
CA GLN A 5 -34.00 -49.90 21.26
C GLN A 5 -34.54 -48.73 20.39
N ALA A 6 -33.95 -48.34 19.25
CA ALA A 6 -33.02 -49.02 18.35
C ALA A 6 -32.29 -48.05 17.38
N LEU A 7 -31.01 -48.37 17.12
CA LEU A 7 -30.26 -48.49 15.85
C LEU A 7 -30.43 -47.43 14.72
N SER A 8 -29.40 -47.00 13.97
CA SER A 8 -28.02 -47.48 13.72
C SER A 8 -27.23 -46.40 12.96
N CYS A 9 -26.03 -45.99 13.42
CA CYS A 9 -24.66 -46.38 12.97
C CYS A 9 -24.23 -45.81 11.59
N THR A 10 -23.27 -44.88 11.44
CA THR A 10 -21.82 -44.70 11.83
C THR A 10 -20.85 -45.10 10.71
N CYS A 11 -20.08 -44.15 10.15
CA CYS A 11 -18.68 -43.73 10.50
C CYS A 11 -17.60 -44.55 9.74
N THR A 12 -16.79 -43.97 8.85
CA THR A 12 -15.55 -43.17 9.00
C THR A 12 -14.28 -43.91 9.47
N HIS A 13 -13.21 -43.63 8.71
CA HIS A 13 -11.77 -43.53 9.01
C HIS A 13 -10.95 -44.76 9.49
N HIS A 14 -9.84 -45.06 8.80
CA HIS A 14 -8.47 -44.57 9.13
C HIS A 14 -7.37 -45.13 8.19
N SER A 15 -6.31 -44.33 7.98
CA SER A 15 -4.94 -44.63 7.47
C SER A 15 -4.18 -45.68 8.35
N PRO A 16 -2.84 -46.00 8.24
CA PRO A 16 -1.71 -45.39 7.47
C PRO A 16 -0.56 -46.31 6.92
N TYR A 17 0.40 -45.68 6.20
CA TYR A 17 1.86 -45.92 5.96
C TYR A 17 2.57 -47.30 6.13
N PHE A 18 3.41 -47.73 5.16
CA PHE A 18 4.92 -47.78 5.19
C PHE A 18 5.58 -48.56 4.01
N HIS A 19 6.85 -48.23 3.73
CA HIS A 19 7.86 -48.75 2.77
C HIS A 19 8.16 -50.27 2.80
N THR A 20 8.66 -50.86 1.68
CA THR A 20 9.99 -51.55 1.57
C THR A 20 10.30 -52.15 0.17
N GLN A 21 11.55 -52.56 0.00
CA GLN A 21 12.42 -52.76 -1.16
C GLN A 21 12.53 -54.24 -1.68
N VAL A 22 12.96 -54.36 -2.96
CA VAL A 22 13.92 -55.34 -3.57
C VAL A 22 13.57 -56.84 -3.64
N ALA A 23 13.59 -57.42 -4.86
CA ALA A 23 14.46 -58.55 -5.27
C ALA A 23 14.19 -59.06 -6.71
N SER A 24 15.29 -59.41 -7.38
CA SER A 24 15.52 -60.02 -8.70
C SER A 24 15.28 -61.53 -8.77
N THR A 25 14.98 -62.12 -9.94
CA THR A 25 15.85 -63.05 -10.74
C THR A 25 15.09 -63.91 -11.79
N THR A 26 15.66 -63.92 -13.01
CA THR A 26 15.92 -65.03 -13.99
C THR A 26 14.82 -65.81 -14.74
N ASP A 27 14.93 -65.72 -16.09
CA ASP A 27 14.96 -66.75 -17.16
C ASP A 27 13.91 -67.88 -17.23
N ASP A 28 13.19 -67.98 -18.36
CA ASP A 28 13.59 -68.86 -19.48
C ASP A 28 12.70 -68.69 -20.74
N MET A 29 13.30 -68.90 -21.91
CA MET A 29 12.72 -68.79 -23.27
C MET A 29 12.13 -70.15 -23.76
N PRO A 30 11.34 -70.22 -24.86
CA PRO A 30 11.96 -70.51 -26.17
C PRO A 30 11.30 -69.86 -27.42
N SER A 31 12.14 -69.19 -28.20
CA SER A 31 12.35 -69.29 -29.67
C SER A 31 11.21 -69.58 -30.66
N LYS A 32 11.06 -68.68 -31.65
CA LYS A 32 11.27 -68.84 -33.13
C LYS A 32 10.38 -67.82 -33.87
N VAL A 33 10.75 -67.09 -34.92
CA VAL A 33 11.91 -66.95 -35.81
C VAL A 33 11.66 -65.63 -36.58
N LEU A 34 12.72 -64.84 -36.76
CA LEU A 34 12.91 -63.60 -37.54
C LEU A 34 12.77 -63.85 -39.09
N PRO A 35 12.89 -62.88 -40.04
CA PRO A 35 13.62 -61.59 -39.92
C PRO A 35 13.11 -60.34 -40.67
N SER A 36 13.78 -59.22 -40.31
CA SER A 36 14.31 -58.09 -41.13
C SER A 36 13.32 -57.19 -41.89
N ALA A 37 13.18 -55.89 -41.64
CA ALA A 37 14.15 -54.79 -41.43
C ALA A 37 15.08 -54.55 -42.63
N ILE A 38 14.97 -53.35 -43.25
CA ILE A 38 16.02 -52.32 -43.36
C ILE A 38 15.73 -51.38 -44.55
N SER A 39 15.75 -50.09 -44.21
CA SER A 39 16.07 -48.89 -45.02
C SER A 39 16.85 -49.13 -46.32
N TYR A 40 16.54 -48.37 -47.39
CA TYR A 40 17.59 -47.83 -48.26
C TYR A 40 17.15 -46.52 -48.92
N SER A 41 18.08 -45.57 -48.91
CA SER A 41 18.12 -44.39 -49.78
C SER A 41 18.84 -44.72 -51.11
N ILE A 42 18.60 -43.88 -52.12
CA ILE A 42 19.43 -43.58 -53.31
C ILE A 42 19.33 -44.54 -54.54
N HIS A 43 18.79 -44.03 -55.67
CA HIS A 43 19.46 -43.76 -56.98
C HIS A 43 18.57 -43.92 -58.25
N LEU A 44 18.61 -42.86 -59.09
CA LEU A 44 18.80 -42.83 -60.56
C LEU A 44 17.82 -43.49 -61.56
N LEU A 45 17.48 -42.65 -62.56
CA LEU A 45 17.34 -42.90 -64.01
C LEU A 45 16.07 -43.57 -64.57
N LEU A 46 15.39 -42.81 -65.44
CA LEU A 46 14.73 -43.16 -66.72
C LEU A 46 14.30 -44.62 -66.96
N PRO A 47 13.09 -44.81 -67.53
CA PRO A 47 13.06 -45.00 -68.99
C PRO A 47 11.91 -44.33 -69.73
N THR A 48 12.24 -43.86 -70.92
CA THR A 48 11.37 -43.61 -72.07
C THR A 48 10.72 -44.89 -72.61
N ILE A 49 9.63 -44.69 -73.38
CA ILE A 49 8.97 -45.59 -74.34
C ILE A 49 7.84 -46.47 -73.76
N LEU A 50 6.61 -45.95 -73.82
CA LEU A 50 5.51 -46.61 -74.56
C LEU A 50 4.41 -45.58 -74.89
N VAL A 51 4.67 -44.76 -75.91
CA VAL A 51 3.60 -44.08 -76.66
C VAL A 51 3.39 -44.90 -77.92
N LEU A 52 2.26 -45.57 -78.05
CA LEU A 52 1.64 -45.90 -79.34
C LEU A 52 0.18 -46.30 -79.10
N LEU A 53 -0.69 -45.69 -79.91
CA LEU A 53 -2.10 -46.03 -80.17
C LEU A 53 -3.15 -45.55 -79.16
N ARG A 54 -3.39 -44.23 -79.13
CA ARG A 54 -4.77 -43.73 -79.19
C ARG A 54 -4.99 -43.07 -80.55
N LEU A 55 -5.49 -43.87 -81.48
CA LEU A 55 -6.16 -43.34 -82.66
C LEU A 55 -7.56 -42.88 -82.26
N SER A 56 -7.98 -41.81 -82.95
CA SER A 56 -9.35 -41.37 -83.17
C SER A 56 -10.16 -40.98 -81.92
N SER A 57 -10.34 -39.67 -81.72
CA SER A 57 -11.52 -38.99 -82.28
C SER A 57 -11.56 -37.53 -81.79
N SER A 58 -10.82 -36.64 -82.46
CA SER A 58 -11.19 -35.23 -82.43
C SER A 58 -12.32 -35.05 -83.44
N SER A 59 -13.54 -34.89 -82.94
CA SER A 59 -14.70 -34.55 -83.75
C SER A 59 -14.44 -33.21 -84.44
N ILE A 60 -14.17 -33.24 -85.74
CA ILE A 60 -14.10 -32.05 -86.59
C ILE A 60 -15.55 -31.66 -86.87
N TYR A 61 -16.03 -30.62 -86.20
CA TYR A 61 -17.28 -29.96 -86.59
C TYR A 61 -16.99 -28.92 -87.68
N ALA A 62 -17.80 -28.96 -88.73
CA ALA A 62 -17.68 -28.12 -89.92
C ALA A 62 -18.76 -27.03 -89.88
N PHE A 63 -18.36 -25.76 -89.89
CA PHE A 63 -19.27 -24.65 -90.18
C PHE A 63 -18.62 -23.61 -91.07
N HIS A 64 -19.38 -23.22 -92.10
CA HIS A 64 -19.09 -22.15 -93.04
C HIS A 64 -20.11 -21.05 -92.72
N ALA A 65 -19.67 -19.93 -92.15
CA ALA A 65 -20.50 -18.76 -91.95
C ALA A 65 -19.88 -17.60 -92.74
N SER A 66 -20.48 -17.26 -93.88
CA SER A 66 -20.21 -16.01 -94.59
C SER A 66 -21.04 -14.90 -93.94
N THR A 67 -20.39 -14.03 -93.16
CA THR A 67 -21.01 -12.78 -92.70
C THR A 67 -20.99 -11.72 -93.81
N PRO A 68 -21.97 -10.81 -93.84
CA PRO A 68 -22.14 -9.82 -94.91
C PRO A 68 -21.23 -8.60 -94.66
N ASP A 69 -19.92 -8.78 -94.86
CA ASP A 69 -19.03 -7.65 -95.19
C ASP A 69 -17.89 -8.17 -96.08
N GLY A 70 -17.95 -7.80 -97.36
CA GLY A 70 -17.52 -8.61 -98.50
C GLY A 70 -16.01 -8.72 -98.79
N GLN A 71 -15.11 -8.68 -97.80
CA GLN A 71 -13.65 -8.73 -98.07
C GLN A 71 -12.80 -9.63 -97.17
N LYS A 72 -13.35 -10.30 -96.14
CA LYS A 72 -12.54 -11.15 -95.22
C LYS A 72 -13.16 -12.53 -94.98
N THR A 73 -12.33 -13.59 -95.06
CA THR A 73 -12.71 -14.96 -94.67
C THR A 73 -12.08 -15.28 -93.30
N ASN A 74 -12.88 -15.69 -92.32
CA ASN A 74 -12.38 -16.08 -91.00
C ASN A 74 -12.17 -17.59 -90.93
N VAL A 75 -10.97 -18.03 -90.56
CA VAL A 75 -10.64 -19.45 -90.35
C VAL A 75 -10.17 -19.66 -88.92
N VAL A 76 -10.79 -20.62 -88.24
CA VAL A 76 -10.57 -20.86 -86.82
C VAL A 76 -9.79 -22.17 -86.61
N PHE A 77 -8.76 -22.10 -85.77
CA PHE A 77 -8.05 -23.24 -85.20
C PHE A 77 -8.09 -23.15 -83.66
N VAL A 78 -7.81 -24.27 -83.02
CA VAL A 78 -7.74 -24.37 -81.55
C VAL A 78 -6.46 -25.12 -81.21
N ILE A 79 -5.75 -24.67 -80.19
CA ILE A 79 -4.56 -25.33 -79.65
C ILE A 79 -4.58 -25.18 -78.13
N ASP A 80 -4.16 -26.21 -77.41
CA ASP A 80 -3.94 -26.09 -75.98
C ASP A 80 -2.65 -25.30 -75.74
N GLU A 81 -2.63 -24.44 -74.73
CA GLU A 81 -1.38 -23.82 -74.31
C GLU A 81 -0.35 -24.86 -73.88
N GLU A 82 0.90 -24.45 -73.71
CA GLU A 82 2.00 -25.38 -73.37
C GLU A 82 2.25 -26.49 -74.40
N SER A 83 1.57 -26.46 -75.54
CA SER A 83 1.79 -27.37 -76.65
C SER A 83 3.26 -27.35 -77.08
N PRO A 84 3.91 -28.52 -77.23
CA PRO A 84 5.32 -28.59 -77.61
C PRO A 84 5.64 -27.84 -78.91
N VAL A 85 6.82 -27.24 -78.98
CA VAL A 85 7.30 -26.60 -80.22
C VAL A 85 7.32 -27.61 -81.37
N GLY A 86 6.76 -27.23 -82.51
CA GLY A 86 6.56 -28.09 -83.68
C GLY A 86 5.21 -28.80 -83.74
N SER A 87 4.38 -28.71 -82.69
CA SER A 87 3.02 -29.27 -82.69
C SER A 87 2.18 -28.70 -83.82
N ARG A 88 1.42 -29.57 -84.50
CA ARG A 88 0.56 -29.21 -85.63
C ARG A 88 -0.74 -28.58 -85.12
N ILE A 89 -0.94 -27.30 -85.42
CA ILE A 89 -2.18 -26.56 -85.10
C ILE A 89 -3.27 -26.88 -86.15
N GLY A 90 -2.88 -26.97 -87.42
CA GLY A 90 -3.80 -27.28 -88.50
C GLY A 90 -3.25 -26.87 -89.86
N SER A 91 -4.03 -27.05 -90.92
CA SER A 91 -3.67 -26.60 -92.27
C SER A 91 -4.76 -25.71 -92.84
N LEU A 92 -4.37 -24.50 -93.25
CA LEU A 92 -5.26 -23.56 -93.91
C LEU A 92 -5.73 -24.09 -95.27
N ALA A 93 -4.86 -24.81 -95.99
CA ALA A 93 -5.21 -25.42 -97.27
C ALA A 93 -6.27 -26.53 -97.07
N GLU A 94 -6.11 -27.39 -96.07
CA GLU A 94 -7.09 -28.44 -95.74
C GLU A 94 -8.43 -27.84 -95.29
N LYS A 95 -8.39 -26.81 -94.43
CA LYS A 95 -9.61 -26.17 -93.90
C LYS A 95 -10.40 -25.41 -94.97
N LEU A 96 -9.73 -24.95 -96.04
CA LEU A 96 -10.34 -24.30 -97.20
C LEU A 96 -10.66 -25.27 -98.35
N GLY A 97 -10.42 -26.58 -98.17
CA GLY A 97 -10.72 -27.62 -99.17
C GLY A 97 -9.82 -27.58 -100.41
N LEU A 98 -8.57 -27.14 -100.27
CA LEU A 98 -7.62 -27.03 -101.38
C LEU A 98 -6.78 -28.30 -101.54
N ASP A 99 -6.59 -28.74 -102.78
CA ASP A 99 -5.71 -29.88 -103.08
C ASP A 99 -4.24 -29.46 -103.00
N ILE A 100 -3.47 -30.15 -102.16
CA ILE A 100 -2.07 -29.82 -101.82
C ILE A 100 -1.10 -30.62 -102.71
N THR A 101 -1.60 -31.59 -103.48
CA THR A 101 -0.79 -32.45 -104.34
C THR A 101 -0.32 -31.73 -105.60
N SER A 102 -1.06 -30.71 -106.05
CA SER A 102 -0.70 -29.77 -107.09
C SER A 102 0.14 -28.62 -106.50
N ARG A 103 1.48 -28.72 -106.57
CA ARG A 103 2.44 -27.69 -106.10
C ARG A 103 2.20 -26.26 -106.65
N GLY A 104 1.32 -26.08 -107.63
CA GLY A 104 0.99 -24.80 -108.25
C GLY A 104 -0.29 -24.13 -107.74
N GLU A 105 -1.11 -24.77 -106.88
CA GLU A 105 -2.45 -24.28 -106.54
C GLU A 105 -2.59 -23.63 -105.16
N VAL A 106 -1.55 -23.60 -104.31
CA VAL A 106 -1.61 -22.99 -102.97
C VAL A 106 -0.45 -22.00 -102.77
N ASN A 107 -0.77 -20.72 -102.56
CA ASN A 107 0.21 -19.69 -102.22
C ASN A 107 -0.38 -18.69 -101.21
N PHE A 108 0.01 -18.84 -99.95
CA PHE A 108 -0.44 -18.00 -98.86
C PHE A 108 0.69 -17.10 -98.33
N VAL A 109 0.42 -15.81 -98.17
CA VAL A 109 1.38 -14.84 -97.64
C VAL A 109 0.87 -14.27 -96.31
N PRO A 110 1.50 -14.59 -95.16
CA PRO A 110 1.16 -13.97 -93.89
C PRO A 110 1.56 -12.49 -93.91
N LEU A 111 0.64 -11.61 -93.47
CA LEU A 111 0.80 -10.16 -93.42
C LEU A 111 1.09 -9.63 -92.01
N THR A 112 1.01 -10.49 -91.00
CA THR A 112 1.27 -10.17 -89.58
C THR A 112 2.52 -10.91 -89.09
N ASP A 113 3.13 -10.42 -88.00
CA ASP A 113 4.26 -11.08 -87.35
C ASP A 113 3.86 -12.45 -86.79
N LEU A 114 4.71 -13.45 -87.01
CA LEU A 114 4.50 -14.85 -86.62
C LEU A 114 5.52 -15.25 -85.54
N ARG A 115 5.41 -14.61 -84.37
CA ARG A 115 6.31 -14.86 -83.23
C ARG A 115 6.10 -16.26 -82.65
N LEU A 116 4.84 -16.63 -82.43
CA LEU A 116 4.44 -17.83 -81.70
C LEU A 116 4.19 -19.05 -82.61
N VAL A 117 3.94 -18.83 -83.90
CA VAL A 117 3.60 -19.91 -84.86
C VAL A 117 4.48 -19.88 -86.10
N ASN A 118 4.67 -21.04 -86.71
CA ASN A 118 5.30 -21.24 -88.01
C ASN A 118 4.20 -21.47 -89.04
N PHE A 119 4.27 -20.78 -90.18
CA PHE A 119 3.27 -20.89 -91.26
C PHE A 119 3.96 -21.29 -92.57
N ASN A 120 3.59 -22.46 -93.11
CA ASN A 120 4.08 -22.92 -94.40
C ASN A 120 3.22 -22.32 -95.54
N ARG A 121 3.85 -21.46 -96.35
CA ARG A 121 3.19 -20.73 -97.44
C ARG A 121 2.65 -21.61 -98.57
N THR A 122 3.23 -22.80 -98.75
CA THR A 122 2.91 -23.71 -99.86
C THR A 122 1.95 -24.84 -99.48
N SER A 123 1.93 -25.25 -98.21
CA SER A 123 1.00 -26.28 -97.73
C SER A 123 -0.12 -25.74 -96.84
N GLY A 124 -0.06 -24.46 -96.45
CA GLY A 124 -0.97 -23.87 -95.47
C GLY A 124 -0.81 -24.40 -94.04
N LEU A 125 0.19 -25.26 -93.77
CA LEU A 125 0.40 -25.88 -92.46
C LEU A 125 0.85 -24.85 -91.41
N ILE A 126 0.18 -24.86 -90.27
CA ILE A 126 0.47 -24.04 -89.10
C ILE A 126 1.02 -24.95 -88.00
N THR A 127 2.18 -24.61 -87.45
CA THR A 127 2.83 -25.34 -86.34
C THR A 127 3.27 -24.40 -85.24
N VAL A 128 3.39 -24.87 -84.01
CA VAL A 128 3.90 -24.07 -82.88
C VAL A 128 5.38 -23.75 -83.09
N LYS A 129 5.77 -22.47 -82.94
CA LYS A 129 7.17 -22.00 -83.12
C LYS A 129 7.87 -21.75 -81.79
N GLN A 130 7.14 -21.26 -80.80
CA GLN A 130 7.59 -20.99 -79.43
C GLN A 130 6.49 -21.42 -78.44
N ARG A 131 6.84 -21.63 -77.17
CA ARG A 131 5.88 -21.91 -76.09
C ARG A 131 4.78 -20.86 -76.10
N ILE A 132 3.53 -21.30 -76.15
CA ILE A 132 2.35 -20.44 -76.07
C ILE A 132 1.91 -20.49 -74.61
N ASP A 133 2.14 -19.40 -73.89
CA ASP A 133 1.77 -19.18 -72.49
C ASP A 133 0.58 -18.23 -72.48
N ARG A 134 -0.62 -18.73 -72.17
CA ARG A 134 -1.84 -17.93 -72.32
C ARG A 134 -1.89 -16.79 -71.30
N GLU A 135 -1.40 -17.00 -70.09
CA GLU A 135 -1.40 -16.02 -68.98
C GLU A 135 -0.51 -14.84 -69.33
N GLY A 136 0.68 -15.11 -69.88
CA GLY A 136 1.62 -14.12 -70.38
C GLY A 136 1.05 -13.32 -71.55
N LEU A 137 0.43 -14.00 -72.53
CA LEU A 137 -0.16 -13.34 -73.70
C LEU A 137 -1.32 -12.41 -73.32
N CYS A 138 -2.17 -12.82 -72.39
CA CYS A 138 -3.27 -12.00 -71.89
C CYS A 138 -2.77 -10.75 -71.13
N LYS A 139 -1.65 -10.85 -70.39
CA LYS A 139 -1.04 -9.72 -69.66
C LYS A 139 -0.38 -8.70 -70.59
N GLU A 140 0.31 -9.15 -71.65
CA GLU A 140 1.01 -8.25 -72.60
C GLU A 140 0.07 -7.45 -73.50
N ILE A 141 -1.09 -8.01 -73.85
CA ILE A 141 -2.02 -7.42 -74.83
C ILE A 141 -3.07 -6.49 -74.17
N GLY A 142 -3.14 -6.47 -72.83
CA GLY A 142 -3.94 -5.49 -72.07
C GLY A 142 -5.47 -5.67 -72.14
N ALA A 143 -5.97 -6.78 -72.70
CA ALA A 143 -7.38 -7.18 -72.64
C ALA A 143 -7.55 -8.64 -73.09
N CYS A 144 -8.06 -9.51 -72.20
CA CYS A 144 -8.91 -10.62 -72.68
C CYS A 144 -10.03 -9.96 -73.50
N CYS A 145 -10.10 -10.25 -74.80
CA CYS A 145 -11.06 -9.60 -75.70
C CYS A 145 -12.50 -9.85 -75.21
N PRO A 146 -13.28 -8.83 -74.80
CA PRO A 146 -14.69 -9.02 -74.50
C PRO A 146 -15.46 -9.07 -75.82
N GLY A 147 -15.79 -10.27 -76.28
CA GLY A 147 -16.75 -10.48 -77.37
C GLY A 147 -18.14 -10.68 -76.79
N GLN A 148 -19.07 -9.75 -77.06
CA GLN A 148 -20.44 -9.74 -76.56
C GLN A 148 -21.18 -11.09 -76.71
N SER A 149 -21.75 -11.56 -75.61
CA SER A 149 -22.86 -12.51 -75.58
C SER A 149 -24.14 -11.85 -76.11
N ILE A 150 -24.64 -12.29 -77.27
CA ILE A 150 -25.99 -11.97 -77.74
C ILE A 150 -26.86 -13.21 -77.56
N LEU A 151 -27.75 -13.17 -76.56
CA LEU A 151 -28.88 -14.10 -76.43
C LEU A 151 -30.00 -13.69 -77.41
N PRO A 152 -30.62 -14.62 -78.16
CA PRO A 152 -31.96 -14.41 -78.70
C PRO A 152 -33.02 -15.13 -77.85
N THR A 153 -34.15 -14.44 -77.66
CA THR A 153 -35.33 -14.89 -76.93
C THR A 153 -36.24 -15.83 -77.74
N SER A 154 -36.49 -17.03 -77.18
CA SER A 154 -37.66 -17.95 -77.28
C SER A 154 -38.03 -18.69 -78.60
N PRO A 155 -38.66 -19.91 -78.51
CA PRO A 155 -38.84 -20.92 -79.59
C PRO A 155 -40.33 -21.00 -80.08
N PRO A 156 -40.84 -21.99 -80.90
CA PRO A 156 -40.24 -23.21 -81.47
C PRO A 156 -40.56 -23.49 -82.98
N SER A 157 -39.79 -24.37 -83.63
CA SER A 157 -40.33 -25.60 -84.27
C SER A 157 -39.28 -26.36 -85.11
N THR A 158 -39.13 -27.62 -84.72
CA THR A 158 -38.77 -28.81 -85.51
C THR A 158 -37.32 -29.02 -85.99
N PHE A 159 -36.83 -30.16 -85.53
CA PHE A 159 -35.68 -31.00 -85.94
C PHE A 159 -34.32 -30.76 -85.25
N HIS A 160 -34.03 -31.79 -84.44
CA HIS A 160 -32.87 -32.14 -83.63
C HIS A 160 -31.46 -31.76 -84.13
N ASP A 161 -30.68 -31.37 -83.13
CA ASP A 161 -29.23 -31.09 -83.03
C ASP A 161 -28.34 -32.35 -83.25
N PRO A 162 -27.01 -32.23 -83.49
CA PRO A 162 -26.10 -31.99 -82.36
C PRO A 162 -24.83 -31.17 -82.70
N LEU A 163 -24.81 -29.89 -82.34
CA LEU A 163 -23.68 -29.25 -81.69
C LEU A 163 -24.07 -28.98 -80.23
N SER A 164 -23.31 -29.55 -79.29
CA SER A 164 -23.47 -29.24 -77.86
C SER A 164 -23.48 -27.72 -77.64
N PRO A 165 -24.47 -27.17 -76.92
CA PRO A 165 -24.57 -25.74 -76.65
C PRO A 165 -23.57 -25.22 -75.59
N ASP A 166 -22.59 -26.02 -75.17
CA ASP A 166 -21.80 -25.76 -73.95
C ASP A 166 -20.34 -25.31 -74.16
N VAL A 167 -19.85 -25.07 -75.38
CA VAL A 167 -18.44 -24.62 -75.57
C VAL A 167 -18.34 -23.09 -75.67
N GLN A 168 -18.13 -22.43 -74.53
CA GLN A 168 -17.62 -21.06 -74.48
C GLN A 168 -16.11 -21.08 -74.78
N TYR A 169 -15.70 -20.54 -75.92
CA TYR A 169 -14.27 -20.40 -76.25
C TYR A 169 -13.62 -19.28 -75.44
N SER A 170 -12.46 -19.57 -74.86
CA SER A 170 -11.63 -18.63 -74.10
C SER A 170 -11.37 -17.36 -74.93
N GLY A 171 -11.44 -16.19 -74.28
CA GLY A 171 -11.24 -14.90 -74.94
C GLY A 171 -9.81 -14.64 -75.47
N CYS A 172 -8.89 -15.60 -75.30
CA CYS A 172 -7.50 -15.51 -75.74
C CYS A 172 -7.32 -16.20 -77.10
N ALA A 173 -6.98 -15.40 -78.12
CA ALA A 173 -6.73 -15.92 -79.45
C ALA A 173 -5.58 -15.19 -80.14
N ILE A 174 -4.71 -15.97 -80.79
CA ILE A 174 -3.68 -15.46 -81.68
C ILE A 174 -4.33 -15.17 -83.03
N LYS A 175 -4.32 -13.90 -83.45
CA LYS A 175 -4.90 -13.46 -84.73
C LYS A 175 -3.78 -13.19 -85.73
N MET A 176 -3.85 -13.83 -86.89
CA MET A 176 -2.94 -13.56 -88.01
C MET A 176 -3.73 -13.31 -89.29
N LEU A 177 -3.25 -12.39 -90.12
CA LEU A 177 -3.87 -12.09 -91.41
C LEU A 177 -3.05 -12.73 -92.52
N VAL A 178 -3.70 -13.51 -93.37
CA VAL A 178 -3.07 -14.27 -94.45
C VAL A 178 -3.70 -13.86 -95.77
N MET A 179 -2.89 -13.47 -96.74
CA MET A 179 -3.35 -13.16 -98.09
C MET A 179 -3.29 -14.42 -98.96
N ASP A 180 -4.38 -14.73 -99.65
CA ASP A 180 -4.43 -15.77 -100.67
C ASP A 180 -4.01 -15.21 -102.04
N GLN A 181 -2.91 -15.74 -102.59
CA GLN A 181 -2.31 -15.28 -103.85
C GLN A 181 -2.38 -16.33 -104.96
N ARG A 182 -3.32 -17.29 -104.90
CA ARG A 182 -3.53 -18.26 -105.97
C ARG A 182 -3.86 -17.56 -107.30
N GLN A 183 -3.25 -18.01 -108.40
CA GLN A 183 -3.63 -17.53 -109.73
C GLN A 183 -4.95 -18.20 -110.16
N ARG A 184 -6.05 -17.45 -110.12
CA ARG A 184 -7.33 -17.93 -110.69
C ARG A 184 -7.21 -17.96 -112.21
N ASN A 185 -7.51 -19.12 -112.80
CA ASN A 185 -7.52 -19.33 -114.25
C ASN A 185 -8.34 -18.24 -114.97
N SER A 186 -7.74 -17.74 -116.05
CA SER A 186 -8.08 -16.56 -116.83
C SER A 186 -9.32 -16.71 -117.72
N ASN A 187 -10.47 -17.07 -117.15
CA ASN A 187 -11.76 -17.03 -117.86
C ASN A 187 -12.91 -16.37 -117.08
N THR A 188 -12.60 -15.51 -116.08
CA THR A 188 -13.59 -14.62 -115.45
C THR A 188 -13.23 -13.14 -115.70
N PRO A 189 -14.21 -12.26 -115.99
CA PRO A 189 -13.96 -10.88 -116.40
C PRO A 189 -13.32 -10.04 -115.28
N LEU A 190 -12.47 -9.08 -115.69
CA LEU A 190 -11.85 -8.06 -114.84
C LEU A 190 -12.88 -7.11 -114.20
N GLN A 191 -13.38 -7.48 -113.03
CA GLN A 191 -13.85 -6.57 -111.98
C GLN A 191 -13.77 -7.34 -110.65
N ASN A 192 -13.02 -6.81 -109.68
CA ASN A 192 -12.56 -7.43 -108.43
C ASN A 192 -11.30 -8.32 -108.54
N GLN A 193 -10.13 -7.71 -108.77
CA GLN A 193 -8.89 -8.23 -108.19
C GLN A 193 -8.81 -7.79 -106.73
N GLU A 194 -9.63 -8.41 -105.88
CA GLU A 194 -9.46 -8.33 -104.43
C GLU A 194 -8.86 -9.67 -103.97
N HIS A 195 -7.61 -9.62 -103.49
CA HIS A 195 -7.01 -10.77 -102.82
C HIS A 195 -7.83 -11.05 -101.57
N PRO A 196 -8.45 -12.24 -101.41
CA PRO A 196 -9.24 -12.50 -100.22
C PRO A 196 -8.29 -12.51 -99.02
N LEU A 197 -8.49 -11.54 -98.13
CA LEU A 197 -7.80 -11.49 -96.85
C LEU A 197 -8.43 -12.56 -95.95
N ILE A 198 -7.62 -13.50 -95.51
CA ILE A 198 -8.04 -14.57 -94.61
C ILE A 198 -7.56 -14.23 -93.22
N GLN A 199 -8.48 -13.96 -92.30
CA GLN A 199 -8.15 -13.82 -90.89
C GLN A 199 -8.13 -15.20 -90.27
N VAL A 200 -6.95 -15.65 -89.88
CA VAL A 200 -6.78 -16.88 -89.11
C VAL A 200 -6.82 -16.52 -87.63
N VAL A 201 -7.73 -17.14 -86.90
CA VAL A 201 -7.89 -16.99 -85.45
C VAL A 201 -7.55 -18.33 -84.82
N ILE A 202 -6.53 -18.36 -83.97
CA ILE A 202 -6.12 -19.55 -83.22
C ILE A 202 -6.53 -19.32 -81.78
N TYR A 203 -7.59 -19.98 -81.32
CA TYR A 203 -7.96 -19.95 -79.91
C TYR A 203 -6.98 -20.79 -79.11
N VAL A 204 -6.55 -20.25 -77.97
CA VAL A 204 -5.67 -20.92 -77.03
C VAL A 204 -6.52 -21.42 -75.88
N ASN A 205 -6.69 -22.74 -75.79
CA ASN A 205 -7.36 -23.36 -74.65
C ASN A 205 -6.45 -23.26 -73.44
N ASP A 206 -7.08 -22.95 -72.32
CA ASP A 206 -6.46 -22.88 -71.01
C ASP A 206 -6.15 -24.28 -70.48
N LEU A 207 -5.02 -24.44 -69.79
CA LEU A 207 -4.65 -25.62 -69.02
C LEU A 207 -4.56 -25.24 -67.54
N ASN A 208 -4.92 -26.18 -66.66
CA ASN A 208 -4.81 -25.99 -65.21
C ASN A 208 -3.35 -26.18 -64.73
N ASP A 209 -2.47 -25.26 -65.10
CA ASP A 209 -1.04 -25.32 -64.82
C ASP A 209 -0.56 -24.27 -63.79
N ASN A 210 -1.44 -23.37 -63.34
CA ASN A 210 -1.15 -22.43 -62.26
C ASN A 210 -1.98 -22.73 -61.01
N PRO A 211 -1.35 -22.92 -59.83
CA PRO A 211 -2.11 -23.03 -58.59
C PRO A 211 -2.68 -21.67 -58.16
N PRO A 212 -3.80 -21.67 -57.41
CA PRO A 212 -4.23 -20.52 -56.64
C PRO A 212 -3.10 -19.97 -55.75
N PHE A 213 -3.00 -18.65 -55.57
CA PHE A 213 -1.98 -18.07 -54.69
C PHE A 213 -2.44 -16.77 -54.01
N TRP A 214 -1.70 -16.39 -52.96
CA TRP A 214 -1.80 -15.09 -52.31
C TRP A 214 -0.46 -14.36 -52.40
N SER A 215 -0.50 -13.03 -52.52
CA SER A 215 0.69 -12.18 -52.47
C SER A 215 0.36 -10.93 -51.65
N PRO A 216 0.82 -10.82 -50.39
CA PRO A 216 1.70 -11.76 -49.67
C PRO A 216 1.02 -13.09 -49.27
N ASP A 217 1.82 -14.12 -49.02
CA ASP A 217 1.43 -15.47 -48.56
C ASP A 217 1.31 -15.59 -47.03
N LYS A 218 1.37 -14.44 -46.33
CA LYS A 218 1.18 -14.31 -44.89
C LYS A 218 0.20 -13.17 -44.58
N LEU A 219 -0.75 -13.46 -43.69
CA LEU A 219 -1.71 -12.50 -43.15
C LEU A 219 -1.63 -12.52 -41.62
N GLU A 220 -1.38 -11.36 -41.01
CA GLU A 220 -1.50 -11.19 -39.56
C GLU A 220 -2.75 -10.36 -39.25
N LEU A 221 -3.55 -10.85 -38.30
CA LEU A 221 -4.75 -10.20 -37.80
C LEU A 221 -4.60 -9.93 -36.30
N GLU A 222 -4.96 -8.73 -35.87
CA GLU A 222 -5.05 -8.37 -34.45
C GLU A 222 -6.53 -8.33 -34.04
N ILE A 223 -6.90 -9.19 -33.09
CA ILE A 223 -8.29 -9.35 -32.64
C ILE A 223 -8.35 -9.14 -31.13
N PRO A 224 -9.11 -8.16 -30.63
CA PRO A 224 -9.31 -7.97 -29.19
C PRO A 224 -10.04 -9.14 -28.54
N GLU A 225 -9.68 -9.50 -27.30
CA GLU A 225 -10.26 -10.67 -26.66
C GLU A 225 -11.76 -10.55 -26.32
N HIS A 226 -12.24 -9.34 -25.99
CA HIS A 226 -13.68 -9.04 -25.84
C HIS A 226 -14.50 -9.13 -27.15
N THR A 227 -13.92 -9.61 -28.25
CA THR A 227 -14.64 -9.71 -29.53
C THR A 227 -15.81 -10.67 -29.40
N VAL A 228 -17.01 -10.15 -29.62
CA VAL A 228 -18.26 -10.93 -29.52
C VAL A 228 -18.29 -12.13 -30.46
N ILE A 229 -18.81 -13.25 -29.97
CA ILE A 229 -19.09 -14.44 -30.77
C ILE A 229 -19.95 -14.07 -31.98
N GLY A 230 -19.55 -14.55 -33.15
CA GLY A 230 -20.19 -14.29 -34.43
C GLY A 230 -19.61 -13.12 -35.22
N ARG A 231 -18.70 -12.32 -34.64
CA ARG A 231 -17.96 -11.29 -35.39
C ARG A 231 -17.18 -11.93 -36.53
N LYS A 232 -17.35 -11.39 -37.74
CA LYS A 232 -16.63 -11.81 -38.96
C LYS A 232 -15.53 -10.81 -39.31
N PHE A 233 -14.33 -11.29 -39.60
CA PHE A 233 -13.18 -10.52 -40.12
C PHE A 233 -12.95 -10.90 -41.58
N GLN A 234 -12.93 -9.94 -42.50
CA GLN A 234 -12.79 -10.22 -43.92
C GLN A 234 -11.40 -10.80 -44.22
N LEU A 235 -11.35 -11.91 -44.95
CA LEU A 235 -10.12 -12.52 -45.44
C LEU A 235 -9.92 -12.23 -46.94
N PRO A 236 -8.66 -12.15 -47.41
CA PRO A 236 -8.36 -11.96 -48.82
C PRO A 236 -8.62 -13.26 -49.62
N GLU A 237 -9.13 -13.09 -50.84
CA GLU A 237 -9.33 -14.17 -51.81
C GLU A 237 -8.00 -14.57 -52.46
N ALA A 238 -7.83 -15.86 -52.78
CA ALA A 238 -6.71 -16.31 -53.60
C ALA A 238 -6.93 -15.87 -55.04
N THR A 239 -5.84 -15.51 -55.72
CA THR A 239 -5.85 -15.24 -57.15
C THR A 239 -5.40 -16.47 -57.90
N ASP A 240 -6.09 -16.78 -58.99
CA ASP A 240 -5.74 -17.88 -59.89
C ASP A 240 -5.59 -17.31 -61.31
N PRO A 241 -4.42 -17.46 -61.96
CA PRO A 241 -4.18 -16.99 -63.33
C PRO A 241 -5.00 -17.71 -64.40
N ASP A 242 -5.49 -18.92 -64.12
CA ASP A 242 -6.16 -19.78 -65.08
C ASP A 242 -7.56 -19.19 -65.44
N HIS A 243 -8.16 -19.67 -66.52
CA HIS A 243 -9.39 -19.12 -67.09
C HIS A 243 -10.63 -19.95 -66.75
N GLY A 244 -11.69 -19.23 -66.37
CA GLY A 244 -13.02 -19.79 -66.18
C GLY A 244 -13.16 -20.50 -64.83
N PRO A 245 -14.40 -20.87 -64.45
CA PRO A 245 -14.68 -21.44 -63.14
C PRO A 245 -14.15 -22.88 -62.95
N GLU A 246 -13.76 -23.54 -64.04
CA GLU A 246 -13.30 -24.94 -64.03
C GLU A 246 -11.83 -25.08 -63.61
N TYR A 247 -11.00 -24.08 -63.88
CA TYR A 247 -9.56 -24.10 -63.55
C TYR A 247 -9.17 -23.03 -62.54
N THR A 248 -10.12 -22.22 -62.07
CA THR A 248 -9.88 -21.25 -61.00
C THR A 248 -10.39 -21.74 -59.66
N VAL A 249 -10.17 -20.95 -58.61
CA VAL A 249 -10.54 -21.31 -57.23
C VAL A 249 -12.01 -21.73 -57.12
N GLN A 250 -12.23 -22.95 -56.63
CA GLN A 250 -13.57 -23.49 -56.37
C GLN A 250 -13.91 -23.60 -54.90
N ASN A 251 -12.90 -23.74 -54.05
CA ASN A 251 -13.13 -23.98 -52.64
C ASN A 251 -12.02 -23.40 -51.75
N TYR A 252 -12.41 -23.04 -50.53
CA TYR A 252 -11.51 -22.63 -49.47
C TYR A 252 -11.71 -23.53 -48.25
N ARG A 253 -10.61 -23.87 -47.58
CA ARG A 253 -10.64 -24.55 -46.29
C ARG A 253 -9.62 -23.92 -45.35
N LEU A 254 -9.99 -23.80 -44.09
CA LEU A 254 -9.10 -23.33 -43.04
C LEU A 254 -8.67 -24.54 -42.21
N ILE A 255 -7.37 -24.76 -42.10
CA ILE A 255 -6.80 -25.89 -41.36
C ILE A 255 -5.94 -25.36 -40.20
N PRO A 256 -6.12 -25.88 -38.98
CA PRO A 256 -5.18 -25.65 -37.88
C PRO A 256 -3.73 -25.93 -38.28
N SER A 257 -2.80 -25.07 -37.88
CA SER A 257 -1.38 -25.27 -38.14
C SER A 257 -0.53 -24.96 -36.92
N GLU A 258 0.65 -25.58 -36.86
CA GLU A 258 1.67 -25.27 -35.86
C GLU A 258 2.52 -24.09 -36.35
N PRO A 259 3.11 -23.29 -35.46
CA PRO A 259 4.03 -22.22 -35.86
C PRO A 259 5.22 -22.82 -36.63
N LEU A 260 5.37 -22.45 -37.90
CA LEU A 260 6.57 -22.76 -38.69
C LEU A 260 7.69 -21.80 -38.27
N ASP A 261 8.70 -22.36 -37.58
CA ASP A 261 9.96 -21.75 -37.09
C ASP A 261 9.95 -20.89 -35.80
N HIS A 262 10.48 -21.51 -34.73
CA HIS A 262 11.40 -20.97 -33.70
C HIS A 262 11.07 -19.70 -32.89
N ASP A 263 9.82 -19.39 -32.57
CA ASP A 263 9.53 -18.56 -31.38
C ASP A 263 8.98 -19.41 -30.21
N PRO A 264 9.83 -19.80 -29.23
CA PRO A 264 9.39 -20.57 -28.07
C PRO A 264 8.44 -19.79 -27.13
N SER A 265 8.21 -18.49 -27.37
CA SER A 265 7.28 -17.66 -26.59
C SER A 265 5.83 -17.77 -27.07
N ILE A 266 5.57 -18.34 -28.24
CA ILE A 266 4.22 -18.42 -28.80
C ILE A 266 3.75 -19.87 -28.84
N ARG A 267 2.92 -20.24 -27.85
CA ARG A 267 2.22 -21.52 -27.79
C ARG A 267 0.76 -21.28 -28.13
N GLY A 268 0.30 -21.80 -29.26
CA GLY A 268 -1.11 -21.74 -29.62
C GLY A 268 -1.40 -22.72 -30.75
N ILE A 269 -2.13 -23.79 -30.43
CA ILE A 269 -2.70 -24.68 -31.45
C ILE A 269 -4.02 -24.03 -31.87
N ALA A 270 -4.33 -24.06 -33.17
CA ALA A 270 -5.64 -23.60 -33.62
C ALA A 270 -6.76 -24.35 -32.88
N SER A 271 -7.66 -23.58 -32.25
CA SER A 271 -8.79 -24.09 -31.47
C SER A 271 -10.10 -23.88 -32.22
N ASP A 272 -11.19 -24.46 -31.71
CA ASP A 272 -12.56 -24.25 -32.20
C ASP A 272 -13.06 -22.78 -32.09
N ALA A 273 -12.22 -21.85 -31.64
CA ALA A 273 -12.53 -20.43 -31.48
C ALA A 273 -12.79 -19.70 -32.80
N PHE A 274 -12.29 -20.19 -33.93
CA PHE A 274 -12.49 -19.56 -35.24
C PHE A 274 -13.04 -20.53 -36.29
N GLU A 275 -13.90 -20.01 -37.15
CA GLU A 275 -14.52 -20.73 -38.25
C GLU A 275 -14.38 -19.95 -39.55
N LEU A 276 -14.05 -20.63 -40.65
CA LEU A 276 -14.08 -20.02 -41.98
C LEU A 276 -15.52 -19.94 -42.47
N THR A 277 -15.95 -18.74 -42.84
CA THR A 277 -17.15 -18.53 -43.66
C THR A 277 -16.72 -18.24 -45.09
N SER A 278 -17.06 -19.11 -46.02
CA SER A 278 -16.80 -18.95 -47.46
C SER A 278 -18.12 -18.93 -48.23
N GLU A 279 -18.65 -17.75 -48.50
CA GLU A 279 -19.92 -17.57 -49.23
C GLU A 279 -19.64 -17.22 -50.69
N LEU A 280 -20.14 -17.99 -51.64
CA LEU A 280 -19.98 -17.71 -53.07
C LEU A 280 -20.95 -16.59 -53.48
N ILE A 281 -20.41 -15.45 -53.90
CA ILE A 281 -21.19 -14.23 -54.19
C ILE A 281 -21.55 -14.13 -55.67
N GLU A 282 -20.64 -14.53 -56.56
CA GLU A 282 -20.82 -14.37 -58.00
C GLU A 282 -20.51 -15.67 -58.75
N ARG A 283 -21.46 -16.06 -59.61
CA ARG A 283 -21.35 -17.20 -60.53
C ARG A 283 -21.62 -16.72 -61.95
N THR A 284 -20.77 -15.84 -62.44
CA THR A 284 -20.89 -15.35 -63.82
C THR A 284 -20.41 -16.46 -64.77
N PRO A 285 -21.26 -16.93 -65.70
CA PRO A 285 -20.87 -18.00 -66.63
C PRO A 285 -19.60 -17.62 -67.43
N GLY A 286 -18.59 -18.49 -67.40
CA GLY A 286 -17.31 -18.27 -68.07
C GLY A 286 -16.34 -17.32 -67.34
N SER A 287 -16.67 -16.85 -66.14
CA SER A 287 -15.75 -16.06 -65.29
C SER A 287 -15.36 -16.83 -64.02
N PRO A 288 -14.22 -16.48 -63.38
CA PRO A 288 -13.84 -17.06 -62.09
C PRO A 288 -14.93 -16.86 -61.04
N TYR A 289 -15.08 -17.82 -60.13
CA TYR A 289 -15.94 -17.67 -58.97
C TYR A 289 -15.41 -16.60 -58.02
N LYS A 290 -16.33 -15.85 -57.41
CA LYS A 290 -15.98 -14.81 -56.44
C LYS A 290 -16.52 -15.13 -55.06
N PHE A 291 -15.64 -15.19 -54.06
CA PHE A 291 -16.00 -15.57 -52.70
C PHE A 291 -15.97 -14.40 -51.71
N SER A 292 -16.91 -14.41 -50.77
CA SER A 292 -16.81 -13.65 -49.52
C SER A 292 -16.16 -14.54 -48.48
N LEU A 293 -14.90 -14.28 -48.18
CA LEU A 293 -14.17 -15.00 -47.14
C LEU A 293 -14.19 -14.21 -45.84
N GLY A 294 -14.58 -14.88 -44.76
CA GLY A 294 -14.59 -14.31 -43.43
C GLY A 294 -14.05 -15.30 -42.40
N LEU A 295 -13.24 -14.81 -41.47
CA LEU A 295 -12.90 -15.52 -40.25
C LEU A 295 -13.92 -15.13 -39.18
N LYS A 296 -14.75 -16.07 -38.75
CA LYS A 296 -15.81 -15.85 -37.78
C LYS A 296 -15.39 -16.35 -36.40
N VAL A 297 -15.56 -15.52 -35.38
CA VAL A 297 -15.37 -15.90 -33.98
C VAL A 297 -16.50 -16.83 -33.54
N LYS A 298 -16.17 -17.98 -32.96
CA LYS A 298 -17.11 -19.05 -32.57
C LYS A 298 -17.14 -19.30 -31.06
N ALA A 299 -16.07 -18.93 -30.34
CA ALA A 299 -15.98 -19.00 -28.90
C ALA A 299 -15.40 -17.70 -28.34
N ASP A 300 -15.58 -17.49 -27.03
CA ASP A 300 -14.94 -16.37 -26.33
C ASP A 300 -13.42 -16.48 -26.45
N LEU A 301 -12.77 -15.34 -26.64
CA LEU A 301 -11.33 -15.22 -26.73
C LEU A 301 -10.81 -14.74 -25.37
N ASP A 302 -9.68 -15.29 -24.96
CA ASP A 302 -9.04 -15.02 -23.67
C ASP A 302 -7.53 -15.13 -23.92
N ARG A 303 -6.85 -13.99 -23.85
CA ARG A 303 -5.44 -13.87 -24.20
C ARG A 303 -4.56 -14.55 -23.16
N GLU A 304 -4.94 -14.52 -21.88
CA GLU A 304 -4.25 -15.13 -20.75
C GLU A 304 -4.22 -16.66 -20.90
N LYS A 305 -5.28 -17.23 -21.47
CA LYS A 305 -5.31 -18.64 -21.88
C LYS A 305 -4.54 -18.89 -23.18
N GLN A 306 -4.78 -18.07 -24.21
CA GLN A 306 -4.17 -18.25 -25.52
C GLN A 306 -4.03 -16.92 -26.29
N SER A 307 -2.79 -16.44 -26.40
CA SER A 307 -2.46 -15.14 -27.00
C SER A 307 -2.38 -15.14 -28.53
N ALA A 308 -2.35 -16.32 -29.18
CA ALA A 308 -2.30 -16.41 -30.64
C ALA A 308 -2.88 -17.71 -31.21
N TYR A 309 -3.35 -17.65 -32.45
CA TYR A 309 -3.86 -18.78 -33.22
C TYR A 309 -3.24 -18.81 -34.63
N TYR A 310 -2.94 -20.01 -35.12
CA TYR A 310 -2.26 -20.23 -36.39
C TYR A 310 -3.10 -21.12 -37.30
N PHE A 311 -3.35 -20.64 -38.50
CA PHE A 311 -4.12 -21.36 -39.51
C PHE A 311 -3.42 -21.33 -40.87
N LEU A 312 -3.65 -22.38 -41.65
CA LEU A 312 -3.40 -22.40 -43.09
C LEU A 312 -4.74 -22.26 -43.80
N LEU A 313 -4.93 -21.16 -44.51
CA LEU A 313 -6.04 -21.00 -45.44
C LEU A 313 -5.62 -21.59 -46.78
N ILE A 314 -6.30 -22.63 -47.22
CA ILE A 314 -6.00 -23.36 -48.46
C ILE A 314 -7.09 -23.09 -49.48
N ALA A 315 -6.69 -22.63 -50.66
CA ALA A 315 -7.53 -22.50 -51.85
C ALA A 315 -7.31 -23.72 -52.73
N THR A 316 -8.36 -24.25 -53.35
CA THR A 316 -8.28 -25.37 -54.30
C THR A 316 -8.99 -24.99 -55.58
N ASP A 317 -8.32 -25.19 -56.71
CA ASP A 317 -8.90 -24.99 -58.04
C ASP A 317 -9.87 -26.13 -58.41
N GLY A 318 -10.49 -26.02 -59.59
CA GLY A 318 -11.39 -27.03 -60.12
C GLY A 318 -10.75 -28.08 -61.03
N GLY A 319 -9.43 -27.99 -61.24
CA GLY A 319 -8.72 -28.75 -62.26
C GLY A 319 -8.68 -30.26 -62.03
N SER A 320 -8.16 -30.98 -63.02
CA SER A 320 -7.89 -32.42 -62.92
C SER A 320 -6.50 -32.72 -63.50
N PRO A 321 -5.44 -32.79 -62.67
CA PRO A 321 -5.44 -32.77 -61.21
C PRO A 321 -5.76 -31.40 -60.60
N GLN A 322 -6.28 -31.38 -59.37
CA GLN A 322 -6.48 -30.14 -58.61
C GLN A 322 -5.16 -29.61 -58.05
N LEU A 323 -4.94 -28.31 -58.14
CA LEU A 323 -3.82 -27.62 -57.48
C LEU A 323 -4.32 -26.76 -56.31
N THR A 324 -3.40 -26.46 -55.38
CA THR A 324 -3.75 -25.75 -54.15
C THR A 324 -2.77 -24.63 -53.83
N GLY A 325 -3.33 -23.49 -53.44
CA GLY A 325 -2.61 -22.38 -52.80
C GLY A 325 -2.70 -22.43 -51.29
N THR A 326 -1.72 -21.87 -50.58
CA THR A 326 -1.76 -21.75 -49.12
C THR A 326 -1.41 -20.33 -48.65
N LEU A 327 -2.18 -19.81 -47.69
CA LEU A 327 -1.92 -18.56 -46.96
C LEU A 327 -1.75 -18.87 -45.47
N SER A 328 -0.65 -18.37 -44.88
CA SER A 328 -0.42 -18.45 -43.44
C SER A 328 -1.18 -17.34 -42.73
N VAL A 329 -2.17 -17.69 -41.91
CA VAL A 329 -2.98 -16.73 -41.14
C VAL A 329 -2.58 -16.81 -39.67
N ILE A 330 -2.06 -15.70 -39.14
CA ILE A 330 -1.73 -15.56 -37.72
C ILE A 330 -2.73 -14.61 -37.10
N VAL A 331 -3.47 -15.07 -36.11
CA VAL A 331 -4.36 -14.24 -35.31
C VAL A 331 -3.68 -13.96 -33.98
N ARG A 332 -3.36 -12.71 -33.71
CA ARG A 332 -2.84 -12.24 -32.42
C ARG A 332 -4.00 -11.69 -31.61
N ILE A 333 -4.18 -12.23 -30.40
CA ILE A 333 -5.18 -11.70 -29.48
C ILE A 333 -4.58 -10.49 -28.79
N THR A 334 -5.21 -9.33 -28.94
CA THR A 334 -4.75 -8.10 -28.29
C THR A 334 -5.38 -8.00 -26.91
N ASP A 335 -4.51 -7.71 -25.94
CA ASP A 335 -4.79 -7.53 -24.53
C ASP A 335 -5.81 -6.42 -24.28
N ILE A 336 -6.72 -6.69 -23.35
CA ILE A 336 -7.62 -5.73 -22.75
C ILE A 336 -7.46 -5.84 -21.26
N ASN A 337 -7.53 -4.70 -20.60
CA ASN A 337 -7.57 -4.65 -19.15
C ASN A 337 -8.92 -5.19 -18.67
N ASP A 338 -9.02 -6.50 -18.50
CA ASP A 338 -10.18 -7.21 -17.95
C ASP A 338 -9.83 -8.03 -16.70
N GLN A 339 -8.55 -8.13 -16.35
CA GLN A 339 -8.08 -8.68 -15.10
C GLN A 339 -7.97 -7.59 -14.03
N THR A 340 -8.23 -8.00 -12.79
CA THR A 340 -8.13 -7.09 -11.63
C THR A 340 -6.81 -7.35 -10.91
N PRO A 341 -6.05 -6.31 -10.55
CA PRO A 341 -4.78 -6.47 -9.86
C PRO A 341 -5.01 -7.09 -8.48
N TYR A 342 -4.00 -7.75 -7.94
CA TYR A 342 -4.07 -8.35 -6.61
C TYR A 342 -2.77 -8.17 -5.84
N PHE A 343 -2.91 -7.99 -4.53
CA PHE A 343 -1.75 -7.88 -3.64
C PHE A 343 -1.15 -9.25 -3.35
N ARG A 344 0.19 -9.34 -3.41
CA ARG A 344 0.93 -10.55 -3.05
C ARG A 344 0.79 -10.90 -1.57
N GLN A 345 0.72 -9.89 -0.70
CA GLN A 345 0.50 -10.05 0.74
C GLN A 345 -0.91 -9.59 1.11
N ASN A 346 -1.67 -10.46 1.77
CA ASN A 346 -2.99 -10.13 2.30
C ASN A 346 -2.86 -9.64 3.76
N ASN A 347 -3.34 -8.43 4.03
CA ASN A 347 -3.37 -7.78 5.35
C ASN A 347 -2.03 -7.84 6.13
N PRO A 348 -0.92 -7.34 5.54
CA PRO A 348 0.39 -7.37 6.17
C PRO A 348 0.45 -6.53 7.46
N SER A 349 1.42 -6.83 8.33
CA SER A 349 1.68 -6.06 9.54
C SER A 349 3.16 -5.69 9.68
N VAL A 350 3.43 -4.51 10.24
CA VAL A 350 4.77 -3.99 10.55
C VAL A 350 4.78 -3.32 11.92
N GLU A 351 5.92 -3.35 12.60
CA GLU A 351 6.17 -2.65 13.86
C GLU A 351 7.11 -1.47 13.62
N ILE A 352 6.76 -0.31 14.16
CA ILE A 352 7.56 0.93 14.09
C ILE A 352 7.66 1.54 15.47
N SER A 353 8.78 2.20 15.80
CA SER A 353 8.85 3.05 17.00
C SER A 353 8.16 4.38 16.74
N GLU A 354 7.56 5.00 17.74
CA GLU A 354 7.03 6.36 17.61
C GLU A 354 8.11 7.41 17.28
N ASN A 355 9.34 7.19 17.77
CA ASN A 355 10.51 8.01 17.46
C ASN A 355 11.08 7.79 16.04
N ILE A 356 10.32 7.16 15.15
CA ILE A 356 10.72 6.92 13.77
C ILE A 356 10.89 8.26 13.02
N THR A 357 12.01 8.41 12.33
CA THR A 357 12.28 9.64 11.57
C THR A 357 11.33 9.75 10.37
N PRO A 358 10.64 10.89 10.17
CA PRO A 358 9.86 11.13 8.97
C PRO A 358 10.71 10.96 7.70
N GLY A 359 10.12 10.35 6.67
CA GLY A 359 10.78 9.92 5.44
C GLY A 359 11.25 8.47 5.46
N THR A 360 11.21 7.78 6.60
CA THR A 360 11.57 6.36 6.69
C THR A 360 10.52 5.48 5.99
N GLN A 361 10.98 4.63 5.07
CA GLN A 361 10.16 3.61 4.45
C GLN A 361 9.92 2.45 5.42
N ILE A 362 8.65 2.09 5.64
CA ILE A 362 8.24 1.06 6.62
C ILE A 362 7.72 -0.20 5.95
N PHE A 363 7.24 -0.11 4.71
CA PHE A 363 6.68 -1.24 3.99
C PHE A 363 6.73 -1.02 2.47
N THR A 364 6.67 -2.09 1.68
CA THR A 364 6.48 -2.01 0.22
C THR A 364 5.32 -2.89 -0.16
N ALA A 365 4.22 -2.27 -0.59
CA ALA A 365 3.09 -2.98 -1.15
C ALA A 365 3.46 -3.50 -2.53
N VAL A 366 3.21 -4.79 -2.77
CA VAL A 366 3.48 -5.39 -4.07
C VAL A 366 2.21 -6.01 -4.61
N ALA A 367 1.68 -5.38 -5.66
CA ALA A 367 0.60 -5.90 -6.46
C ALA A 367 1.14 -6.56 -7.73
N LEU A 368 0.35 -7.47 -8.27
CA LEU A 368 0.54 -8.13 -9.55
C LEU A 368 -0.74 -7.98 -10.35
N ASP A 369 -0.58 -7.99 -11.67
CA ASP A 369 -1.68 -8.04 -12.62
C ASP A 369 -1.40 -9.18 -13.60
N ASP A 370 -2.45 -9.91 -13.97
CA ASP A 370 -2.32 -11.00 -14.93
C ASP A 370 -2.36 -10.47 -16.38
N ASP A 371 -2.76 -9.21 -16.59
CA ASP A 371 -2.66 -8.47 -17.85
C ASP A 371 -1.22 -7.94 -18.05
N PRO A 372 -0.42 -8.53 -18.96
CA PRO A 372 1.00 -8.17 -19.09
C PRO A 372 1.22 -6.74 -19.58
N SER A 373 0.25 -6.15 -20.28
CA SER A 373 0.34 -4.75 -20.69
C SER A 373 0.17 -3.76 -19.53
N ASP A 374 -0.35 -4.22 -18.39
CA ASP A 374 -0.73 -3.37 -17.26
C ASP A 374 0.28 -3.33 -16.12
N ALA A 375 1.32 -4.16 -16.16
CA ALA A 375 2.40 -4.13 -15.17
C ALA A 375 3.06 -2.73 -15.00
N ASN A 376 3.09 -1.91 -16.06
CA ASN A 376 3.60 -0.53 -16.01
C ASN A 376 2.52 0.53 -15.71
N ARG A 377 1.25 0.12 -15.59
CA ARG A 377 0.09 0.98 -15.32
C ARG A 377 -0.36 0.96 -13.86
N LEU A 378 0.12 -0.01 -13.07
CA LEU A 378 -0.22 -0.09 -11.65
C LEU A 378 0.16 1.19 -10.91
N GLU A 379 -0.84 1.82 -10.32
CA GLU A 379 -0.71 3.01 -9.48
C GLU A 379 -1.22 2.75 -8.08
N TYR A 380 -0.33 2.93 -7.10
CA TYR A 380 -0.61 2.76 -5.69
C TYR A 380 -1.10 4.07 -5.06
N ARG A 381 -2.02 3.97 -4.10
CA ARG A 381 -2.48 5.11 -3.30
C ARG A 381 -2.93 4.67 -1.90
N ILE A 382 -2.94 5.62 -0.96
CA ILE A 382 -3.65 5.42 0.30
C ILE A 382 -5.14 5.48 -0.01
N GLY A 383 -5.86 4.45 0.43
CA GLY A 383 -7.26 4.29 0.10
C GLY A 383 -8.15 5.39 0.65
N SER A 384 -9.27 5.62 -0.02
CA SER A 384 -10.21 6.70 0.31
C SER A 384 -10.84 6.57 1.71
N THR A 385 -10.81 5.37 2.28
CA THR A 385 -11.31 5.05 3.62
C THR A 385 -10.31 5.38 4.74
N ALA A 386 -9.09 5.84 4.41
CA ALA A 386 -8.10 6.27 5.40
C ALA A 386 -8.57 7.49 6.19
N SER A 387 -8.29 7.51 7.49
CA SER A 387 -8.56 8.69 8.32
C SER A 387 -7.66 9.86 7.92
N ALA A 388 -8.09 11.09 8.25
CA ALA A 388 -7.29 12.29 8.02
C ALA A 388 -5.91 12.23 8.71
N GLU A 389 -5.84 11.54 9.85
CA GLU A 389 -4.59 11.32 10.57
C GLU A 389 -3.66 10.38 9.80
N VAL A 390 -4.16 9.26 9.27
CA VAL A 390 -3.37 8.35 8.44
C VAL A 390 -2.82 9.05 7.20
N GLN A 391 -3.64 9.88 6.54
CA GLN A 391 -3.19 10.67 5.37
C GLN A 391 -2.13 11.72 5.71
N ARG A 392 -2.08 12.18 6.97
CA ARG A 392 -1.06 13.13 7.46
C ARG A 392 0.23 12.40 7.84
N LEU A 393 0.12 11.23 8.46
CA LEU A 393 1.24 10.49 9.06
C LEU A 393 1.96 9.57 8.08
N PHE A 394 1.29 9.11 7.02
CA PHE A 394 1.85 8.16 6.07
C PHE A 394 1.64 8.60 4.63
N THR A 395 2.57 8.22 3.78
CA THR A 395 2.52 8.40 2.33
C THR A 395 2.86 7.10 1.64
N ILE A 396 2.42 6.96 0.39
CA ILE A 396 2.81 5.84 -0.47
C ILE A 396 3.28 6.38 -1.81
N ASP A 397 4.41 5.86 -2.28
CA ASP A 397 4.89 6.15 -3.62
C ASP A 397 4.02 5.43 -4.66
N SER A 398 3.48 6.20 -5.61
CA SER A 398 2.46 5.71 -6.54
C SER A 398 2.97 4.69 -7.54
N ARG A 399 4.29 4.54 -7.73
CA ARG A 399 4.87 3.60 -8.71
C ARG A 399 5.49 2.38 -8.05
N THR A 400 6.13 2.56 -6.92
CA THR A 400 6.88 1.50 -6.23
C THR A 400 6.08 0.82 -5.13
N GLY A 401 4.97 1.42 -4.69
CA GLY A 401 4.19 0.92 -3.55
C GLY A 401 4.91 1.08 -2.20
N ALA A 402 5.99 1.85 -2.15
CA ALA A 402 6.75 2.10 -0.92
C ALA A 402 5.95 3.01 0.03
N VAL A 403 5.57 2.48 1.18
CA VAL A 403 4.89 3.20 2.26
C VAL A 403 5.94 3.79 3.19
N SER A 404 5.88 5.09 3.40
CA SER A 404 6.82 5.84 4.24
C SER A 404 6.09 6.73 5.26
N VAL A 405 6.72 6.97 6.39
CA VAL A 405 6.23 7.90 7.40
C VAL A 405 6.43 9.33 6.90
N SER A 406 5.43 10.19 6.98
CA SER A 406 5.49 11.61 6.58
C SER A 406 5.32 12.59 7.75
N GLY A 407 4.74 12.14 8.86
CA GLY A 407 4.54 12.95 10.07
C GLY A 407 5.11 12.29 11.32
N GLU A 408 5.07 13.00 12.43
CA GLU A 408 5.47 12.47 13.74
C GLU A 408 4.39 11.52 14.26
N VAL A 409 4.77 10.26 14.44
CA VAL A 409 3.94 9.21 15.02
C VAL A 409 4.09 9.30 16.54
N ASP A 410 2.99 9.15 17.27
CA ASP A 410 2.92 9.32 18.73
C ASP A 410 2.10 8.16 19.31
N TYR A 411 2.71 7.36 20.19
CA TYR A 411 2.09 6.19 20.79
C TYR A 411 0.95 6.57 21.75
N GLU A 412 1.10 7.66 22.51
CA GLU A 412 0.12 8.18 23.46
C GLU A 412 -1.17 8.60 22.75
N SER A 413 -1.06 9.05 21.50
CA SER A 413 -2.19 9.45 20.66
C SER A 413 -2.73 8.32 19.77
N ALA A 414 -1.94 7.27 19.53
CA ALA A 414 -2.32 6.19 18.62
C ALA A 414 -3.61 5.47 19.06
N PRO A 415 -4.49 5.09 18.10
CA PRO A 415 -5.72 4.39 18.42
C PRO A 415 -5.46 2.91 18.74
N ILE A 416 -6.38 2.30 19.50
CA ILE A 416 -6.37 0.86 19.78
C ILE A 416 -6.69 0.12 18.48
N LEU A 417 -5.81 -0.79 18.09
CA LEU A 417 -6.01 -1.61 16.91
C LEU A 417 -7.06 -2.71 17.19
N PRO A 418 -8.03 -2.93 16.29
CA PRO A 418 -9.01 -3.99 16.44
C PRO A 418 -8.34 -5.37 16.42
N SER A 419 -8.83 -6.32 17.24
CA SER A 419 -8.33 -7.70 17.27
C SER A 419 -8.42 -8.36 15.89
N ARG A 420 -7.41 -9.17 15.52
CA ARG A 420 -7.42 -9.98 14.30
C ARG A 420 -8.53 -11.04 14.32
N ASP A 421 -8.89 -11.53 15.51
CA ASP A 421 -9.91 -12.56 15.71
C ASP A 421 -11.13 -11.98 16.44
N ALA A 422 -12.22 -11.76 15.70
CA ALA A 422 -13.49 -11.22 16.21
C ALA A 422 -14.21 -12.12 17.25
N LYS A 423 -13.61 -13.24 17.66
CA LYS A 423 -14.15 -14.15 18.69
C LYS A 423 -13.60 -13.90 20.10
N ASP A 424 -12.56 -13.09 20.24
CA ASP A 424 -11.89 -12.85 21.52
C ASP A 424 -12.12 -11.41 22.00
N SER A 425 -13.40 -11.06 22.16
CA SER A 425 -13.87 -9.70 22.47
C SER A 425 -14.09 -9.46 23.97
N MET A 426 -13.50 -10.29 24.84
CA MET A 426 -13.76 -10.20 26.27
C MET A 426 -12.48 -10.40 27.07
N TYR A 427 -11.79 -9.29 27.32
CA TYR A 427 -10.59 -9.14 28.18
C TYR A 427 -9.28 -9.72 27.63
N ASN A 428 -8.69 -9.11 26.59
CA ASN A 428 -7.25 -9.23 26.38
C ASN A 428 -6.55 -7.96 26.86
N SER A 429 -5.70 -8.12 27.87
CA SER A 429 -4.88 -7.08 28.51
C SER A 429 -3.70 -6.58 27.67
N ASN A 430 -3.65 -6.96 26.38
CA ASN A 430 -2.59 -6.60 25.44
C ASN A 430 -3.19 -5.82 24.26
N SER A 431 -3.84 -4.70 24.56
CA SER A 431 -4.30 -3.77 23.52
C SER A 431 -3.09 -3.29 22.72
N GLU A 432 -3.06 -3.60 21.43
CA GLU A 432 -2.05 -3.07 20.51
C GLU A 432 -2.47 -1.69 20.04
N TYR A 433 -1.52 -0.77 19.90
CA TYR A 433 -1.77 0.59 19.43
C TYR A 433 -1.13 0.81 18.06
N GLY A 434 -1.77 1.61 17.23
CA GLY A 434 -1.24 1.98 15.93
C GLY A 434 -2.31 2.20 14.88
N TYR A 435 -1.96 2.02 13.60
CA TYR A 435 -2.76 2.49 12.48
C TYR A 435 -3.09 1.36 11.50
N ILE A 436 -4.28 1.43 10.89
CA ILE A 436 -4.64 0.59 9.74
C ILE A 436 -4.65 1.50 8.52
N ILE A 437 -3.71 1.23 7.61
CA ILE A 437 -3.56 1.98 6.36
C ILE A 437 -4.24 1.17 5.24
N PRO A 438 -5.40 1.60 4.73
CA PRO A 438 -5.95 1.00 3.51
C PRO A 438 -5.04 1.40 2.35
N ILE A 439 -4.59 0.43 1.58
CA ILE A 439 -3.76 0.60 0.40
C ILE A 439 -4.57 0.12 -0.78
N GLU A 440 -4.72 0.98 -1.78
CA GLU A 440 -5.37 0.68 -3.04
C GLU A 440 -4.32 0.62 -4.15
N VAL A 441 -4.52 -0.31 -5.09
CA VAL A 441 -3.80 -0.34 -6.36
C VAL A 441 -4.81 -0.33 -7.49
N THR A 442 -4.50 0.37 -8.58
CA THR A 442 -5.34 0.42 -9.77
C THR A 442 -4.49 0.29 -11.03
N ASP A 443 -5.03 -0.39 -12.03
CA ASP A 443 -4.55 -0.42 -13.42
C ASP A 443 -5.20 0.68 -14.29
N GLN A 444 -6.00 1.58 -13.69
CA GLN A 444 -6.90 2.62 -14.26
C GLN A 444 -8.35 2.18 -14.51
N ALA A 445 -8.61 0.89 -14.73
CA ALA A 445 -9.95 0.32 -14.92
C ALA A 445 -10.45 -0.37 -13.67
N HIS A 446 -9.62 -1.17 -13.01
CA HIS A 446 -9.95 -1.92 -11.81
C HIS A 446 -9.20 -1.41 -10.59
N ILE A 447 -9.73 -1.71 -9.41
CA ILE A 447 -9.16 -1.33 -8.12
C ILE A 447 -9.17 -2.55 -7.21
N ALA A 448 -8.02 -2.82 -6.59
CA ALA A 448 -7.91 -3.77 -5.50
C ALA A 448 -7.42 -3.08 -4.23
N GLU A 449 -7.84 -3.61 -3.08
CA GLU A 449 -7.50 -3.08 -1.76
C GLU A 449 -6.82 -4.12 -0.86
N THR A 450 -5.91 -3.65 -0.01
CA THR A 450 -5.34 -4.40 1.13
C THR A 450 -5.19 -3.46 2.33
N LYS A 451 -5.00 -4.00 3.53
CA LYS A 451 -4.85 -3.19 4.75
C LYS A 451 -3.49 -3.47 5.39
N LEU A 452 -2.61 -2.47 5.42
CA LEU A 452 -1.38 -2.53 6.18
C LEU A 452 -1.67 -2.18 7.64
N ARG A 453 -1.38 -3.11 8.55
CA ARG A 453 -1.50 -2.90 10.00
C ARG A 453 -0.15 -2.45 10.56
N VAL A 454 -0.06 -1.21 11.01
CA VAL A 454 1.14 -0.63 11.59
C VAL A 454 1.00 -0.62 13.11
N HIS A 455 1.85 -1.36 13.80
CA HIS A 455 1.94 -1.39 15.25
C HIS A 455 2.96 -0.34 15.69
N VAL A 456 2.55 0.55 16.59
CA VAL A 456 3.45 1.57 17.14
C VAL A 456 4.00 1.04 18.46
N LEU A 457 5.33 1.04 18.56
CA LEU A 457 6.07 0.66 19.74
C LEU A 457 6.36 1.93 20.55
N ASN A 458 5.95 1.87 21.81
CA ASN A 458 6.21 2.88 22.83
C ASN A 458 7.72 3.03 23.07
N ALA A 459 8.18 4.27 23.21
CA ALA A 459 9.50 4.67 23.63
C ALA A 459 9.38 5.67 24.78
N ASN A 460 10.29 5.58 25.76
CA ASN A 460 10.20 6.41 26.95
C ASN A 460 10.62 7.87 26.68
N ASP A 461 9.69 8.70 26.22
CA ASP A 461 9.91 10.09 25.83
C ASP A 461 9.07 11.10 26.64
N ASN A 462 8.18 10.64 27.51
CA ASN A 462 7.46 11.49 28.44
C ASN A 462 8.10 11.50 29.84
N HIS A 463 8.12 12.68 30.45
CA HIS A 463 8.58 12.82 31.83
C HIS A 463 7.45 12.52 32.82
N PRO A 464 7.75 11.92 34.00
CA PRO A 464 6.73 11.61 34.99
C PRO A 464 6.08 12.87 35.57
N VAL A 465 4.76 12.89 35.70
CA VAL A 465 4.01 14.03 36.26
C VAL A 465 3.74 13.82 37.75
N ILE A 466 4.10 14.81 38.58
CA ILE A 466 3.97 14.76 40.05
C ILE A 466 2.74 15.55 40.52
N SER A 467 1.78 14.82 41.12
CA SER A 467 0.67 15.39 41.87
C SER A 467 0.86 15.14 43.37
N ILE A 468 0.62 16.18 44.19
CA ILE A 468 0.84 16.14 45.64
C ILE A 468 -0.42 16.65 46.31
N GLN A 469 -0.96 15.88 47.26
CA GLN A 469 -2.19 16.21 47.98
C GLN A 469 -1.91 16.27 49.48
N SER A 470 -2.47 17.28 50.15
CA SER A 470 -2.43 17.40 51.60
C SER A 470 -3.58 16.58 52.22
N PRO A 471 -3.39 15.89 53.36
CA PRO A 471 -4.48 15.33 54.14
C PRO A 471 -5.42 16.40 54.71
N LEU A 472 -4.93 17.64 54.87
CA LEU A 472 -5.69 18.79 55.31
C LEU A 472 -6.23 19.55 54.07
N GLN A 473 -7.55 19.44 53.82
CA GLN A 473 -8.22 19.86 52.57
C GLN A 473 -8.06 21.35 52.19
N ASN A 474 -7.59 22.21 53.10
CA ASN A 474 -7.56 23.67 52.91
C ASN A 474 -6.19 24.27 52.55
N SER A 475 -5.11 23.49 52.46
CA SER A 475 -3.75 24.03 52.29
C SER A 475 -3.15 23.90 50.88
N ALA A 476 -3.80 23.17 49.96
CA ALA A 476 -3.17 22.75 48.70
C ALA A 476 -3.03 23.84 47.62
N SER A 477 -3.51 25.05 47.82
CA SER A 477 -3.68 26.03 46.73
C SER A 477 -2.38 26.71 46.25
N LYS A 478 -1.22 26.48 46.89
CA LYS A 478 0.08 27.07 46.45
C LYS A 478 1.34 26.20 46.68
N GLY A 479 1.20 24.88 46.87
CA GLY A 479 2.36 24.02 47.18
C GLY A 479 2.93 24.24 48.60
N GLU A 480 2.10 24.80 49.48
CA GLU A 480 2.40 24.95 50.90
C GLU A 480 1.67 23.87 51.70
N PHE A 481 2.36 23.28 52.67
CA PHE A 481 1.85 22.22 53.53
C PHE A 481 2.10 22.62 54.98
N TYR A 482 1.19 22.26 55.87
CA TYR A 482 1.23 22.66 57.28
C TYR A 482 1.29 21.41 58.15
N ILE A 483 2.12 21.44 59.17
CA ILE A 483 2.26 20.38 60.17
C ILE A 483 2.65 21.00 61.50
N ARG A 484 2.05 20.53 62.60
CA ARG A 484 2.44 20.96 63.94
C ARG A 484 3.86 20.51 64.26
N GLU A 485 4.62 21.32 64.98
CA GLU A 485 5.99 20.94 65.37
C GLU A 485 6.04 19.75 66.36
N ASP A 486 5.01 19.61 67.19
CA ASP A 486 4.86 18.50 68.14
C ASP A 486 4.48 17.17 67.46
N ALA A 487 4.38 17.15 66.12
CA ALA A 487 4.06 15.95 65.36
C ALA A 487 5.14 14.86 65.55
N PRO A 488 4.75 13.62 65.90
CA PRO A 488 5.71 12.54 66.08
C PRO A 488 6.41 12.19 64.76
N VAL A 489 7.57 11.54 64.88
CA VAL A 489 8.29 10.98 63.72
C VAL A 489 7.41 9.96 62.99
N GLY A 490 7.37 10.04 61.67
CA GLY A 490 6.53 9.20 60.80
C GLY A 490 5.16 9.80 60.47
N THR A 491 4.86 11.01 60.93
CA THR A 491 3.60 11.71 60.63
C THR A 491 3.49 12.02 59.14
N LEU A 492 2.32 11.76 58.56
CA LEU A 492 2.02 12.02 57.15
C LEU A 492 1.84 13.52 56.90
N VAL A 493 2.67 14.07 56.02
CA VAL A 493 2.59 15.48 55.57
C VAL A 493 1.75 15.58 54.29
N ALA A 494 2.04 14.72 53.31
CA ALA A 494 1.38 14.75 52.00
C ALA A 494 1.41 13.37 51.32
N THR A 495 0.42 13.10 50.48
CA THR A 495 0.43 11.98 49.54
C THR A 495 0.94 12.46 48.18
N ILE A 496 1.76 11.63 47.54
CA ILE A 496 2.39 11.94 46.25
C ILE A 496 1.96 10.86 45.26
N THR A 497 1.36 11.27 44.15
CA THR A 497 0.94 10.41 43.05
C THR A 497 1.75 10.75 41.80
N ILE A 498 2.27 9.73 41.14
CA ILE A 498 2.97 9.85 39.86
C ILE A 498 2.04 9.35 38.75
N SER A 499 2.04 10.03 37.62
CA SER A 499 1.45 9.54 36.37
C SER A 499 2.44 9.76 35.25
N ASP A 500 2.60 8.79 34.37
CA ASP A 500 3.45 8.88 33.19
C ASP A 500 2.64 8.53 31.95
N ALA A 501 2.83 9.28 30.86
CA ALA A 501 2.04 9.09 29.64
C ALA A 501 2.45 7.78 28.92
N ASP A 502 3.74 7.41 29.02
CA ASP A 502 4.31 6.18 28.46
C ASP A 502 3.67 4.92 29.08
N GLU A 503 3.00 5.02 30.23
CA GLU A 503 2.34 3.88 30.90
C GLU A 503 0.88 3.64 30.45
N ARG A 504 0.41 4.33 29.41
CA ARG A 504 -0.98 4.29 28.90
C ARG A 504 -1.53 2.88 28.61
N GLY A 505 -0.68 1.91 28.30
CA GLY A 505 -1.04 0.52 27.99
C GLY A 505 -0.80 -0.50 29.12
N GLY A 506 -0.37 -0.05 30.30
CA GLY A 506 0.09 -0.92 31.39
C GLY A 506 1.62 -0.84 31.59
N VAL A 507 2.18 -1.81 32.33
CA VAL A 507 3.63 -1.88 32.54
C VAL A 507 4.31 -2.17 31.20
N ASP A 508 5.26 -1.33 30.78
CA ASP A 508 6.12 -1.62 29.63
C ASP A 508 6.75 -3.02 29.81
N PRO A 509 6.44 -4.01 28.94
CA PRO A 509 6.95 -5.37 29.05
C PRO A 509 8.47 -5.46 28.88
N SER A 510 9.12 -4.40 28.40
CA SER A 510 10.58 -4.29 28.30
C SER A 510 11.24 -4.18 29.68
N TYR A 511 10.53 -3.66 30.69
CA TYR A 511 11.06 -3.42 32.04
C TYR A 511 10.10 -3.88 33.16
N PRO A 512 9.73 -5.16 33.23
CA PRO A 512 8.70 -5.67 34.16
C PRO A 512 9.09 -5.56 35.64
N ASN A 513 10.38 -5.32 35.93
CA ASN A 513 10.94 -5.27 37.29
C ASN A 513 11.39 -3.87 37.73
N ARG A 514 11.26 -2.84 36.88
CA ARG A 514 11.59 -1.46 37.29
C ARG A 514 10.32 -0.79 37.80
N GLN A 515 10.44 -0.11 38.93
CA GLN A 515 9.35 0.64 39.54
C GLN A 515 9.74 2.10 39.61
N PRO A 516 8.81 3.03 39.37
CA PRO A 516 9.08 4.44 39.53
C PRO A 516 9.49 4.70 40.99
N ASP A 517 10.33 5.71 41.18
CA ASP A 517 10.90 6.04 42.48
C ASP A 517 10.82 7.54 42.73
N CYS A 518 10.52 7.95 43.96
CA CYS A 518 10.51 9.35 44.35
C CYS A 518 11.42 9.55 45.56
N LYS A 519 12.23 10.60 45.51
CA LYS A 519 13.12 10.99 46.59
C LYS A 519 12.92 12.45 46.91
N ALA A 520 12.89 12.78 48.20
CA ALA A 520 13.14 14.15 48.63
C ALA A 520 14.64 14.44 48.51
N ASN A 521 14.99 15.73 48.36
CA ASN A 521 16.34 16.21 48.59
C ASN A 521 16.87 15.75 49.97
N ASN A 522 18.19 15.88 50.20
CA ASN A 522 18.85 15.56 51.49
C ASN A 522 18.38 16.50 52.63
N ASN A 523 17.10 16.48 52.96
CA ASN A 523 16.51 17.12 54.12
C ASN A 523 16.49 16.11 55.26
N ALA A 524 17.11 16.46 56.39
CA ALA A 524 17.21 15.57 57.53
C ALA A 524 15.87 15.37 58.27
N TYR A 525 14.85 16.17 57.98
CA TYR A 525 13.58 16.21 58.71
C TYR A 525 12.43 15.51 57.99
N PHE A 526 12.52 15.29 56.67
CA PHE A 526 11.44 14.71 55.88
C PHE A 526 11.97 13.67 54.90
N THR A 527 11.23 12.57 54.73
CA THR A 527 11.57 11.50 53.81
C THR A 527 10.36 11.10 52.97
N VAL A 528 10.62 10.60 51.75
CA VAL A 528 9.60 10.06 50.86
C VAL A 528 9.67 8.54 50.94
N GLU A 529 8.52 7.90 51.15
CA GLU A 529 8.38 6.46 51.24
C GLU A 529 7.25 5.97 50.34
N LYS A 530 7.29 4.71 49.92
CA LYS A 530 6.15 4.08 49.23
C LYS A 530 4.98 3.98 50.19
N LEU A 531 3.79 4.39 49.74
CA LEU A 531 2.59 4.30 50.57
C LEU A 531 2.11 2.84 50.68
N HIS A 532 2.23 2.08 49.58
CA HIS A 532 1.85 0.67 49.54
C HIS A 532 2.85 -0.14 48.70
N PRO A 533 3.26 -1.36 49.13
CA PRO A 533 4.25 -2.17 48.40
C PRO A 533 3.81 -2.57 46.98
N THR A 534 2.50 -2.68 46.73
CA THR A 534 1.96 -3.11 45.44
C THR A 534 1.50 -1.97 44.54
N ILE A 535 1.29 -0.76 45.09
CA ILE A 535 0.84 0.40 44.29
C ILE A 535 2.09 1.17 43.89
N ARG A 536 2.55 0.95 42.66
CA ARG A 536 3.81 1.48 42.13
C ARG A 536 3.91 3.01 42.13
N ASN A 537 2.80 3.70 41.91
CA ASN A 537 2.76 5.14 41.61
C ASN A 537 2.28 6.02 42.79
N LEU A 538 2.27 5.47 44.01
CA LEU A 538 1.74 6.15 45.19
C LEU A 538 2.72 6.15 46.37
N PHE A 539 3.06 7.35 46.81
CA PHE A 539 4.08 7.64 47.81
C PHE A 539 3.51 8.54 48.92
N LYS A 540 4.24 8.63 50.03
CA LYS A 540 3.94 9.51 51.17
C LYS A 540 5.19 10.30 51.55
N LEU A 541 5.00 11.56 51.88
CA LEU A 541 5.98 12.41 52.55
C LEU A 541 5.72 12.34 54.05
N VAL A 542 6.73 11.93 54.82
CA VAL A 542 6.62 11.77 56.27
C VAL A 542 7.75 12.48 57.01
N THR A 543 7.51 12.85 58.28
CA THR A 543 8.54 13.35 59.18
C THR A 543 9.54 12.24 59.51
N SER A 544 10.84 12.54 59.51
CA SER A 544 11.93 11.61 59.83
C SER A 544 12.72 12.02 61.08
N LYS A 545 12.53 13.24 61.56
CA LYS A 545 13.04 13.77 62.83
C LYS A 545 11.98 14.62 63.51
N LEU A 546 12.20 14.89 64.80
CA LEU A 546 11.43 15.87 65.55
C LEU A 546 11.60 17.25 64.92
N LEU A 547 10.52 18.01 64.93
CA LEU A 547 10.41 19.36 64.39
C LEU A 547 10.43 20.36 65.56
N ASP A 548 10.82 21.59 65.26
CA ASP A 548 10.99 22.68 66.24
C ASP A 548 10.85 23.99 65.45
N HIS A 549 9.78 24.72 65.74
CA HIS A 549 9.36 25.94 65.07
C HIS A 549 10.32 27.10 65.38
N GLU A 550 10.78 27.21 66.62
CA GLU A 550 11.67 28.26 67.14
C GLU A 550 13.06 28.13 66.52
N THR A 551 13.53 26.89 66.33
CA THR A 551 14.77 26.63 65.57
C THR A 551 14.56 26.87 64.07
N LYS A 552 13.48 26.33 63.48
CA LYS A 552 13.21 26.44 62.04
C LYS A 552 11.74 26.21 61.66
N SER A 553 10.98 27.30 61.54
CA SER A 553 9.56 27.28 61.17
C SER A 553 9.21 26.92 59.72
N THR A 554 10.17 26.85 58.78
CA THR A 554 9.89 26.58 57.36
C THR A 554 10.95 25.70 56.70
N HIS A 555 10.49 24.68 55.97
CA HIS A 555 11.32 23.73 55.22
C HIS A 555 10.96 23.72 53.73
N GLY A 556 11.91 24.11 52.87
CA GLY A 556 11.82 23.92 51.43
C GLY A 556 12.26 22.51 51.03
N ILE A 557 11.34 21.73 50.44
CA ILE A 557 11.59 20.34 50.02
C ILE A 557 11.45 20.26 48.51
N THR A 558 12.43 19.66 47.86
CA THR A 558 12.35 19.33 46.43
C THR A 558 12.18 17.83 46.29
N ILE A 559 11.04 17.42 45.77
CA ILE A 559 10.73 16.03 45.46
C ILE A 559 11.14 15.77 44.01
N THR A 560 11.98 14.77 43.79
CA THR A 560 12.38 14.30 42.46
C THR A 560 11.80 12.90 42.27
N CYS A 561 11.01 12.71 41.22
CA CYS A 561 10.48 11.41 40.85
C CYS A 561 11.05 10.97 39.51
N TYR A 562 11.36 9.68 39.41
CA TYR A 562 11.98 9.01 38.27
C TYR A 562 11.00 8.01 37.69
N ASP A 563 10.94 7.95 36.36
CA ASP A 563 10.22 6.90 35.65
C ASP A 563 10.96 5.54 35.75
N SER A 564 10.46 4.54 35.02
CA SER A 564 11.07 3.21 34.95
C SER A 564 11.72 2.90 33.61
N GLY A 565 11.78 3.88 32.71
CA GLY A 565 12.16 3.69 31.31
C GLY A 565 13.66 3.61 31.03
N GLN A 566 13.98 3.63 29.75
CA GLN A 566 15.35 3.82 29.24
C GLN A 566 15.36 4.76 28.04
N PRO A 567 16.02 5.93 28.14
CA PRO A 567 16.70 6.47 29.32
C PRO A 567 15.72 6.75 30.47
N VAL A 568 16.21 6.79 31.71
CA VAL A 568 15.36 7.18 32.85
C VAL A 568 15.17 8.70 32.80
N LEU A 569 13.92 9.16 32.82
CA LEU A 569 13.56 10.58 32.90
C LEU A 569 13.09 10.93 34.32
N ASP A 570 13.29 12.19 34.70
CA ASP A 570 12.92 12.71 36.02
C ASP A 570 12.14 14.02 35.97
N THR A 571 11.33 14.24 36.99
CA THR A 571 10.62 15.50 37.24
C THR A 571 10.85 15.96 38.67
N LYS A 572 10.98 17.28 38.85
CA LYS A 572 11.21 17.91 40.15
C LYS A 572 10.06 18.83 40.53
N LYS A 573 9.60 18.74 41.78
CA LYS A 573 8.58 19.61 42.34
C LYS A 573 9.03 20.18 43.68
N HIS A 574 9.03 21.51 43.77
CA HIS A 574 9.36 22.21 45.01
C HIS A 574 8.10 22.47 45.82
N ILE A 575 8.17 22.20 47.12
CA ILE A 575 7.10 22.45 48.09
C ILE A 575 7.68 23.12 49.34
N THR A 576 6.82 23.85 50.05
CA THR A 576 7.17 24.50 51.31
C THR A 576 6.36 23.87 52.42
N VAL A 577 7.03 23.27 53.41
CA VAL A 577 6.39 22.80 54.65
C VAL A 577 6.57 23.88 55.71
N ARG A 578 5.46 24.40 56.24
CA ARG A 578 5.41 25.38 57.32
C ARG A 578 5.03 24.66 58.61
N LEU A 579 5.77 24.96 59.67
CA LEU A 579 5.46 24.43 60.99
C LEU A 579 4.38 25.30 61.63
N GLU A 580 3.36 24.66 62.19
CA GLU A 580 2.43 25.30 63.10
C GLU A 580 3.03 25.26 64.51
N ASP A 581 3.16 26.44 65.09
CA ASP A 581 3.70 26.70 66.42
C ASP A 581 2.81 26.09 67.52
N VAL A 582 3.45 25.55 68.55
CA VAL A 582 2.86 24.91 69.73
C VAL A 582 3.54 25.48 70.96
N ASN A 583 2.73 25.97 71.91
CA ASN A 583 3.22 26.51 73.17
C ASN A 583 4.02 25.50 74.03
N ASP A 584 5.33 25.38 73.77
CA ASP A 584 6.24 24.45 74.43
C ASP A 584 7.51 25.12 74.98
N SER A 585 7.72 26.40 74.69
CA SER A 585 8.74 27.23 75.32
C SER A 585 8.15 27.98 76.52
N PRO A 586 8.71 27.81 77.74
CA PRO A 586 8.28 28.62 78.87
C PRO A 586 8.90 30.03 78.84
N PRO A 587 8.25 31.05 79.42
CA PRO A 587 8.86 32.37 79.59
C PRO A 587 10.17 32.27 80.39
N VAL A 588 11.20 33.03 80.02
CA VAL A 588 12.49 33.04 80.69
C VAL A 588 12.84 34.45 81.16
N PHE A 589 13.05 34.64 82.46
CA PHE A 589 13.55 35.91 83.00
C PHE A 589 15.02 36.14 82.65
N GLU A 590 15.40 37.40 82.39
CA GLU A 590 16.80 37.79 82.17
C GLU A 590 17.71 37.45 83.37
N LYS A 591 17.14 37.47 84.58
CA LYS A 591 17.82 37.22 85.86
C LYS A 591 16.92 36.39 86.75
N SER A 592 17.51 35.44 87.47
CA SER A 592 16.81 34.68 88.53
C SER A 592 16.53 35.53 89.78
N ILE A 593 17.34 36.57 90.01
CA ILE A 593 17.20 37.49 91.14
C ILE A 593 17.44 38.94 90.67
N TYR A 594 16.53 39.83 91.06
CA TYR A 594 16.59 41.27 90.80
C TYR A 594 16.83 42.03 92.11
N TYR A 595 17.88 42.85 92.15
CA TYR A 595 18.20 43.66 93.32
C TYR A 595 17.85 45.13 93.06
N ALA A 596 17.05 45.72 93.94
CA ALA A 596 16.71 47.13 93.94
C ALA A 596 17.12 47.79 95.26
N ARG A 597 17.54 49.05 95.18
CA ARG A 597 17.77 49.90 96.36
C ARG A 597 16.89 51.11 96.25
N ILE A 598 16.17 51.42 97.32
CA ILE A 598 15.29 52.57 97.42
C ILE A 598 15.63 53.34 98.68
N SER A 599 15.55 54.66 98.65
CA SER A 599 15.63 55.45 99.88
C SER A 599 14.31 55.34 100.64
N GLU A 600 14.35 55.40 101.97
CA GLU A 600 13.13 55.59 102.73
C GLU A 600 12.45 56.93 102.41
N GLY A 601 11.17 57.06 102.74
CA GLY A 601 10.39 58.23 102.33
C GLY A 601 10.05 58.28 100.83
N LEU A 602 10.40 57.25 100.06
CA LEU A 602 10.10 57.17 98.61
C LEU A 602 8.58 57.35 98.36
N PRO A 603 8.16 58.36 97.55
CA PRO A 603 6.75 58.62 97.29
C PRO A 603 6.03 57.45 96.64
N VAL A 604 4.74 57.29 96.88
CA VAL A 604 3.90 56.26 96.24
C VAL A 604 3.91 56.43 94.71
N HIS A 605 3.83 55.32 93.97
CA HIS A 605 3.86 55.23 92.52
C HIS A 605 5.18 55.63 91.85
N THR A 606 6.30 55.65 92.57
CA THR A 606 7.62 55.83 91.96
C THR A 606 8.20 54.49 91.46
N PRO A 607 8.85 54.45 90.28
CA PRO A 607 9.51 53.25 89.76
C PRO A 607 10.61 52.72 90.70
N ILE A 608 10.57 51.43 91.03
CA ILE A 608 11.58 50.73 91.84
C ILE A 608 12.55 49.99 90.92
N ILE A 609 12.01 49.04 90.15
CA ILE A 609 12.78 48.19 89.24
C ILE A 609 11.86 47.68 88.14
N LYS A 610 12.43 47.36 86.97
CA LYS A 610 11.71 46.73 85.87
C LYS A 610 12.24 45.32 85.70
N VAL A 611 11.34 44.34 85.68
CA VAL A 611 11.67 42.95 85.37
C VAL A 611 11.36 42.65 83.91
N HIS A 612 12.12 41.72 83.34
CA HIS A 612 11.91 41.29 81.97
C HIS A 612 12.02 39.77 81.87
N ALA A 613 11.00 39.17 81.27
CA ALA A 613 10.98 37.81 80.77
C ALA A 613 10.64 37.82 79.29
N SER A 614 11.21 36.87 78.57
CA SER A 614 10.99 36.65 77.14
C SER A 614 10.52 35.22 76.91
N ASP A 615 9.54 35.05 76.04
CA ASP A 615 9.10 33.76 75.53
C ASP A 615 9.44 33.68 74.03
N THR A 616 9.83 32.50 73.56
CA THR A 616 10.25 32.29 72.17
C THR A 616 9.12 31.90 71.24
N ASP A 617 7.96 31.50 71.78
CA ASP A 617 6.80 31.12 70.99
C ASP A 617 6.18 32.33 70.27
N THR A 618 5.45 32.09 69.18
CA THR A 618 4.96 33.14 68.28
C THR A 618 3.57 33.65 68.66
N GLY A 619 3.40 34.97 68.56
CA GLY A 619 2.10 35.62 68.72
C GLY A 619 1.60 35.55 70.17
N GLU A 620 0.34 35.14 70.35
CA GLU A 620 -0.29 35.05 71.69
C GLU A 620 0.34 33.96 72.56
N MET A 621 0.97 32.94 71.95
CA MET A 621 1.61 31.84 72.70
C MET A 621 2.84 32.36 73.46
N GLY A 622 3.62 33.28 72.88
CA GLY A 622 4.73 33.95 73.56
C GLY A 622 4.39 35.30 74.22
N ASP A 623 3.11 35.67 74.36
CA ASP A 623 2.72 36.95 74.99
C ASP A 623 2.80 36.87 76.52
N VAL A 624 3.88 37.42 77.08
CA VAL A 624 4.22 37.34 78.50
C VAL A 624 3.53 38.43 79.33
N HIS A 625 2.86 38.02 80.40
CA HIS A 625 2.28 38.89 81.42
C HIS A 625 2.87 38.57 82.81
N TYR A 626 3.01 39.59 83.66
CA TYR A 626 3.63 39.49 84.98
C TYR A 626 2.60 39.60 86.09
N ARG A 627 2.69 38.71 87.09
CA ARG A 627 1.87 38.76 88.31
C ARG A 627 2.69 38.41 89.54
N PHE A 628 2.18 38.73 90.73
CA PHE A 628 2.77 38.25 91.97
C PHE A 628 2.37 36.80 92.23
N VAL A 629 3.30 35.95 92.68
CA VAL A 629 2.99 34.56 93.11
C VAL A 629 2.13 34.57 94.38
N GLU A 630 2.42 35.49 95.29
CA GLU A 630 1.69 35.73 96.53
C GLU A 630 1.46 37.25 96.69
N GLU A 631 0.30 37.66 97.19
CA GLU A 631 0.02 39.08 97.42
C GLU A 631 0.98 39.66 98.47
N VAL A 632 1.74 40.70 98.10
CA VAL A 632 2.70 41.37 98.98
C VAL A 632 1.95 42.38 99.88
N HIS A 633 1.21 41.86 100.85
CA HIS A 633 0.52 42.65 101.87
C HIS A 633 1.28 42.68 103.19
N GLN A 634 1.34 43.86 103.81
CA GLN A 634 1.50 43.95 105.27
C GLN A 634 0.10 44.01 105.90
N MET A 635 -0.03 43.97 107.23
CA MET A 635 -1.30 43.84 107.98
C MET A 635 -2.40 44.88 107.69
N ASP A 636 -2.19 45.83 106.77
CA ASP A 636 -3.16 46.77 106.23
C ASP A 636 -3.41 46.48 104.74
N TYR A 637 -4.66 46.61 104.29
CA TYR A 637 -5.14 46.28 102.94
C TYR A 637 -4.46 47.02 101.76
N ASP A 638 -3.45 47.86 102.00
CA ASP A 638 -2.69 48.56 100.96
C ASP A 638 -1.50 47.71 100.44
N PRO A 639 -1.34 47.57 99.11
CA PRO A 639 -0.25 46.79 98.52
C PRO A 639 1.10 47.47 98.76
N MET A 640 2.13 46.71 99.16
CA MET A 640 3.47 47.28 99.38
C MET A 640 4.12 47.76 98.08
N VAL A 641 3.90 47.04 96.99
CA VAL A 641 4.41 47.32 95.65
C VAL A 641 3.31 47.11 94.62
N ILE A 642 3.38 47.85 93.51
CA ILE A 642 2.45 47.75 92.39
C ILE A 642 3.23 47.29 91.16
N LEU A 643 2.71 46.26 90.47
CA LEU A 643 3.30 45.69 89.26
C LEU A 643 2.43 46.03 88.06
N ASP A 644 3.04 46.51 86.99
CA ASP A 644 2.42 46.62 85.68
C ASP A 644 2.51 45.27 84.95
N GLU A 645 1.34 44.67 84.70
CA GLU A 645 1.19 43.30 84.18
C GLU A 645 1.82 43.11 82.78
N LYS A 646 1.91 44.15 81.95
CA LYS A 646 2.44 44.02 80.58
C LYS A 646 3.90 44.43 80.47
N THR A 647 4.31 45.44 81.24
CA THR A 647 5.65 46.02 81.11
C THR A 647 6.64 45.46 82.11
N GLY A 648 6.19 44.78 83.17
CA GLY A 648 7.05 44.30 84.25
C GLY A 648 7.61 45.42 85.13
N GLN A 649 7.05 46.65 85.05
CA GLN A 649 7.49 47.76 85.88
C GLN A 649 6.92 47.64 87.29
N ILE A 650 7.80 47.60 88.29
CA ILE A 650 7.42 47.60 89.70
C ILE A 650 7.56 49.03 90.24
N ARG A 651 6.56 49.48 91.00
CA ARG A 651 6.47 50.81 91.61
C ARG A 651 6.16 50.69 93.10
N SER A 652 6.50 51.71 93.88
CA SER A 652 6.11 51.78 95.30
C SER A 652 4.59 51.83 95.44
N GLY A 653 4.04 50.97 96.31
CA GLY A 653 2.61 50.99 96.67
C GLY A 653 2.34 51.79 97.96
N LYS A 654 3.38 52.00 98.77
CA LYS A 654 3.35 52.85 99.95
C LYS A 654 4.70 53.56 100.17
N VAL A 655 4.74 54.46 101.14
CA VAL A 655 5.99 55.04 101.63
C VAL A 655 6.65 54.04 102.57
N PHE A 656 7.96 53.81 102.40
CA PHE A 656 8.73 52.89 103.23
C PHE A 656 9.49 53.67 104.30
N ASP A 657 9.58 53.06 105.49
CA ASP A 657 10.27 53.53 106.68
C ASP A 657 11.29 52.44 107.05
N ARG A 658 12.57 52.78 107.10
CA ARG A 658 13.68 51.85 107.32
C ARG A 658 13.72 51.33 108.75
N GLU A 659 13.36 52.15 109.73
CA GLU A 659 13.33 51.78 111.15
C GLU A 659 12.32 50.65 111.39
N VAL A 660 11.26 50.60 110.57
CA VAL A 660 10.27 49.53 110.56
C VAL A 660 10.71 48.34 109.69
N MET A 661 11.21 48.59 108.48
CA MET A 661 11.54 47.54 107.52
C MET A 661 12.82 47.85 106.74
N LYS A 662 13.86 47.04 106.94
CA LYS A 662 15.17 47.24 106.29
C LYS A 662 15.25 46.66 104.88
N SER A 663 14.49 45.62 104.61
CA SER A 663 14.43 44.96 103.31
C SER A 663 13.18 44.09 103.21
N PHE A 664 12.70 43.88 101.99
CA PHE A 664 11.67 42.90 101.70
C PHE A 664 11.97 42.21 100.38
N ASN A 665 11.50 40.98 100.25
CA ASN A 665 11.57 40.22 99.02
C ASN A 665 10.18 39.73 98.62
N PHE A 666 9.99 39.51 97.33
CA PHE A 666 8.78 38.94 96.79
C PHE A 666 9.10 38.19 95.49
N THR A 667 8.24 37.23 95.15
CA THR A 667 8.37 36.45 93.93
C THR A 667 7.38 36.94 92.90
N ILE A 668 7.89 37.20 91.71
CA ILE A 668 7.11 37.54 90.52
C ILE A 668 7.08 36.35 89.59
N GLU A 669 5.92 36.12 88.99
CA GLU A 669 5.67 35.10 87.99
C GLU A 669 5.48 35.76 86.63
N ALA A 670 6.18 35.27 85.61
CA ALA A 670 5.89 35.51 84.22
C ALA A 670 5.02 34.36 83.70
N VAL A 671 3.94 34.69 83.01
CA VAL A 671 2.94 33.75 82.47
C VAL A 671 2.74 34.07 81.00
N ASP A 672 2.83 33.05 80.16
CA ASP A 672 2.55 33.15 78.73
C ASP A 672 1.05 33.28 78.42
N CYS A 673 0.66 33.17 77.13
CA CYS A 673 -0.75 33.15 76.71
C CYS A 673 -1.59 34.38 77.10
N GLY A 674 -1.00 35.58 77.13
CA GLY A 674 -1.72 36.78 77.51
C GLY A 674 -2.24 36.73 78.96
N GLY A 675 -1.41 36.26 79.90
CA GLY A 675 -1.75 36.16 81.33
C GLY A 675 -2.38 34.84 81.75
N GLY A 676 -2.09 33.76 81.02
CA GLY A 676 -2.61 32.42 81.32
C GLY A 676 -4.02 32.20 80.79
N ASN A 677 -4.37 32.83 79.68
CA ASN A 677 -5.63 32.54 79.01
C ASN A 677 -5.49 31.26 78.17
N LYS A 678 -5.91 30.12 78.74
CA LYS A 678 -5.88 28.80 78.08
C LYS A 678 -6.50 28.77 76.69
N SER A 679 -7.47 29.64 76.42
CA SER A 679 -8.15 29.70 75.11
C SER A 679 -7.30 30.32 74.00
N LEU A 680 -6.25 31.09 74.34
CA LEU A 680 -5.36 31.74 73.37
C LEU A 680 -4.21 30.84 72.88
N CYS A 681 -3.86 29.80 73.65
CA CYS A 681 -2.64 29.00 73.41
C CYS A 681 -2.87 27.48 73.47
N GLY A 682 -4.08 27.03 73.12
CA GLY A 682 -4.35 25.60 72.95
C GLY A 682 -4.35 24.76 74.25
N GLY A 683 -4.44 25.41 75.43
CA GLY A 683 -4.74 24.76 76.71
C GLY A 683 -3.55 24.54 77.66
N ARG A 684 -2.30 24.70 77.19
CA ARG A 684 -1.09 24.67 78.03
C ARG A 684 -0.67 26.09 78.34
N ILE A 685 -0.31 26.34 79.61
CA ILE A 685 0.22 27.61 80.10
C ILE A 685 1.57 27.28 80.73
N ASN A 686 2.60 27.99 80.32
CA ASN A 686 3.92 27.90 80.89
C ASN A 686 4.19 29.13 81.75
N THR A 687 4.87 28.92 82.87
CA THR A 687 5.22 29.99 83.79
C THR A 687 6.67 29.88 84.24
N ALA A 688 7.23 31.02 84.62
CA ALA A 688 8.53 31.12 85.27
C ALA A 688 8.48 32.10 86.43
N THR A 689 9.39 31.97 87.38
CA THR A 689 9.45 32.83 88.56
C THR A 689 10.83 33.46 88.73
N ALA A 690 10.84 34.68 89.29
CA ALA A 690 12.06 35.38 89.68
C ALA A 690 11.87 36.04 91.06
N GLU A 691 12.95 36.16 91.82
CA GLU A 691 12.94 36.83 93.12
C GLU A 691 13.34 38.30 92.97
N VAL A 692 12.62 39.21 93.61
CA VAL A 692 12.99 40.63 93.71
C VAL A 692 13.31 40.95 95.16
N ILE A 693 14.52 41.46 95.40
CA ILE A 693 15.00 41.86 96.72
C ILE A 693 15.16 43.38 96.72
N VAL A 694 14.37 44.05 97.56
CA VAL A 694 14.40 45.51 97.72
C VAL A 694 15.06 45.84 99.05
N GLN A 695 16.15 46.60 99.00
CA GLN A 695 16.86 47.13 100.16
C GLN A 695 16.45 48.59 100.38
N ILE A 696 16.10 48.94 101.62
CA ILE A 696 15.72 50.31 102.00
C ILE A 696 16.93 50.99 102.63
N GLU A 697 17.39 52.05 101.97
CA GLU A 697 18.53 52.88 102.41
C GLU A 697 18.09 53.91 103.45
N ASP A 698 18.99 54.17 104.41
CA ASP A 698 18.80 55.12 105.51
C ASP A 698 18.82 56.55 104.99
N ILE A 699 17.91 57.34 105.51
CA ILE A 699 17.96 58.78 105.56
C ILE A 699 17.91 59.15 107.04
N ASN A 700 18.87 59.96 107.49
CA ASN A 700 18.91 60.42 108.88
C ASN A 700 17.73 61.38 109.20
N ASP A 701 16.54 60.83 109.41
CA ASP A 701 15.29 61.53 109.72
C ASP A 701 14.84 61.33 111.19
N CYS A 702 15.44 60.37 111.88
CA CYS A 702 15.35 60.18 113.33
C CYS A 702 16.41 61.01 114.06
N ALA A 703 15.99 62.03 114.80
CA ALA A 703 16.89 62.78 115.67
C ALA A 703 17.44 61.87 116.79
N PRO A 704 18.72 62.02 117.20
CA PRO A 704 19.25 61.24 118.31
C PRO A 704 18.49 61.58 119.60
N GLU A 705 18.01 60.56 120.29
CA GLU A 705 17.40 60.68 121.61
C GLU A 705 18.42 60.33 122.69
N PHE A 706 18.39 61.08 123.79
CA PHE A 706 19.13 60.70 124.99
C PHE A 706 18.49 59.45 125.60
N ASP A 707 19.28 58.43 125.92
CA ASP A 707 18.78 57.20 126.55
C ASP A 707 18.18 57.44 127.95
N GLN A 708 18.38 58.64 128.51
CA GLN A 708 17.85 59.08 129.80
C GLN A 708 17.29 60.50 129.73
N GLN A 709 16.18 60.75 130.46
CA GLN A 709 15.60 62.10 130.59
C GLN A 709 16.53 63.09 131.32
N SER A 710 17.48 62.60 132.12
CA SER A 710 18.52 63.40 132.76
C SER A 710 19.73 62.53 133.08
N TYR A 711 20.94 63.01 132.78
CA TYR A 711 22.17 62.41 133.27
C TYR A 711 22.64 63.17 134.51
N GLU A 712 22.83 62.46 135.62
CA GLU A 712 23.37 63.02 136.85
C GLU A 712 24.81 62.53 137.03
N PHE A 713 25.75 63.48 137.13
CA PHE A 713 27.15 63.20 137.40
C PHE A 713 27.53 63.83 138.73
N ILE A 714 28.04 63.03 139.65
CA ILE A 714 28.59 63.52 140.92
C ILE A 714 30.06 63.84 140.69
N ILE A 715 30.40 65.12 140.66
CA ILE A 715 31.78 65.60 140.60
C ILE A 715 32.20 65.99 142.02
N GLN A 716 33.18 65.28 142.58
CA GLN A 716 33.68 65.57 143.93
C GLN A 716 34.52 66.86 143.94
N GLU A 717 34.14 67.81 144.79
CA GLU A 717 34.86 69.08 145.00
C GLU A 717 36.16 68.82 145.79
N CYS A 718 37.24 68.42 145.08
CA CYS A 718 38.67 68.63 145.42
C CYS A 718 39.65 67.78 144.57
N HIS A 719 39.21 67.03 143.56
CA HIS A 719 40.15 66.43 142.62
C HIS A 719 40.47 67.42 141.49
N ILE A 720 41.45 68.30 141.71
CA ILE A 720 42.25 68.83 140.59
C ILE A 720 43.10 67.65 140.09
N SER A 721 42.52 66.82 139.23
CA SER A 721 43.32 66.17 138.21
C SER A 721 43.23 67.05 136.98
N LYS A 722 44.31 67.82 136.75
CA LYS A 722 44.63 68.33 135.41
C LYS A 722 44.37 67.19 134.43
N ILE A 723 43.39 67.37 133.56
CA ILE A 723 43.51 66.84 132.21
C ILE A 723 43.57 68.09 131.33
N LEU A 724 44.78 68.31 130.82
CA LEU A 724 45.02 69.22 129.72
C LEU A 724 44.07 68.85 128.60
N VAL A 725 43.36 69.86 128.10
CA VAL A 725 42.99 69.91 126.69
C VAL A 725 44.30 69.79 125.90
N SER A 726 44.46 68.68 125.19
CA SER A 726 45.15 68.62 123.91
C SER A 726 44.31 67.80 122.96
#